data_AF-A0A6L5XML0-F1
#
_entry.id   AF-A0A6L5XML0-F1
#
_cell.length_a   1.000
_cell.length_b   1.000
_cell.length_c   1.000
_cell.angle_alpha   90.00
_cell.angle_beta   90.00
_cell.angle_gamma   90.00
#
_symmetry.space_group_name_H-M   'P 1'
#
loop_
_entity.id
_entity.type
_entity.pdbx_description
1 polymer ?
#
loop_
_entity_poly.entity_id
_entity_poly.type
_entity_poly.pdbx_seq_one_letter_code
_entity_poly.pdbx_strand_id
1 'polypeptide(L)'
;MAERWSEIYFDKQDKDILALVNRILESHCGPSEDCLFDPNLHPHGIKEMVATPVSRMAYAVINLLRNLEAGGTQSRDRLLALQTLYDEVLNSAHSTLRRNTARVLMQIMKSMVRAHGQRLAQLKLAHDFRRVVQGTPRVVRRMLARYHLPEMPEDWNQLAFDDHVYDANTKGRKTPTHLIMDAWIKGLRTLTVAYEYWVDPEAAREILRAAEITGIAVRIGLEFQVPFYDRFASLFWVPRGFSSNEDFLEFLHSPKLAAMMKQGRDVLNWRRERVLRVLAAWNEIQRPQLAEVWGVPVPELTAEVFLRFVGRGQPSNLHLAECLHKHVLPAAKARAAKLAEVEDEASRAELESLENLGPDVITDNWLSADKHPELPDLNRPAPPEEMPALLRLSPYELTRELQDLNPGYRLVLGTAGLSVEDVAELLWDCRGAVTHLEIFNMKGWMEGKMVEIGAIGELQRALNLGLGPRVKQIVRQMVRHMEQRGDDVRAAKFRDILHNVPKLWEHYRHNPLKSRLGTSSASRRSFGMGLVLKETLPRRSLAELRRKQRHTRPIPICSPVEERLTFRTPENPSFWQRLGARLRILPGCRHLGMERRREWKAASEGCRICPNGNVANLGGLNLVTGNNLLGKSGVCGEVRPGFPYLNSAVSNWLKVLLGFIPAFFSFLYTQDWWFLAWFGTFIWFGITGVRNVVQMVLAAKGATRDTLIHWKEQVSISRLCDSLMYTGISVLLLEVMVRVWLLQEGLGVTVDGNPTLVFTVLNIVNGFYIFAHNLYRGFPKEAAIGNLFRSALAIPVSSFYDFALFEGLLSVGVENPEIYLVPSAAVVSKMASDTVAALIEGYADSQVNLRMRRWDYKGKVNNVFACYTRLELLFPQEDALINLARPGGLGGRGGARGRELERAFIINALDLMYFWFYQPRAQDAFRQMVRGMPEADRNVLARAQLVLTREREISQMLVDGLLGRNFSRPLAFFLDKRKQYLRRLTRLCRPGRMREPGCFQ
;
A
#
# COMPACT_ATOMS: atom_id res chain seq x y z
N MET A 1 -38.17 10.08 10.50
CA MET A 1 -37.81 8.63 10.50
C MET A 1 -36.33 8.39 10.21
N ALA A 2 -35.73 8.97 9.15
CA ALA A 2 -34.33 8.73 8.75
C ALA A 2 -33.27 8.89 9.87
N GLU A 3 -33.45 9.83 10.81
CA GLU A 3 -32.54 10.01 11.95
C GLU A 3 -32.57 8.85 12.95
N ARG A 4 -33.76 8.30 13.27
CA ARG A 4 -33.92 7.11 14.14
C ARG A 4 -33.25 5.87 13.54
N TRP A 5 -33.35 5.69 12.21
CA TRP A 5 -32.66 4.60 11.53
C TRP A 5 -31.13 4.80 11.55
N SER A 6 -30.64 6.05 11.53
CA SER A 6 -29.21 6.33 11.60
C SER A 6 -28.55 5.87 12.91
N GLU A 7 -29.28 5.85 14.03
CA GLU A 7 -28.77 5.45 15.35
C GLU A 7 -28.62 3.93 15.48
N ILE A 8 -29.48 3.17 14.78
CA ILE A 8 -29.44 1.70 14.76
C ILE A 8 -28.27 1.18 13.92
N TYR A 9 -27.92 1.89 12.83
CA TYR A 9 -26.88 1.46 11.89
C TYR A 9 -25.52 2.09 12.19
N PHE A 10 -25.41 3.41 12.30
CA PHE A 10 -24.09 4.06 12.35
C PHE A 10 -23.68 4.44 13.77
N ASP A 11 -22.40 4.27 14.08
CA ASP A 11 -21.87 4.68 15.37
C ASP A 11 -21.68 6.21 15.43
N LYS A 12 -21.69 6.80 16.63
CA LYS A 12 -21.40 8.23 16.81
C LYS A 12 -20.04 8.62 16.19
N GLN A 13 -19.05 7.75 16.33
CA GLN A 13 -17.72 7.93 15.72
C GLN A 13 -17.77 7.98 14.19
N ASP A 14 -18.66 7.24 13.54
CA ASP A 14 -18.81 7.27 12.08
C ASP A 14 -19.32 8.65 11.62
N LYS A 15 -20.24 9.24 12.41
CA LYS A 15 -20.75 10.61 12.20
C LYS A 15 -19.68 11.67 12.47
N ASP A 16 -18.86 11.50 13.52
CA ASP A 16 -17.76 12.41 13.85
C ASP A 16 -16.68 12.42 12.76
N ILE A 17 -16.35 11.24 12.21
CA ILE A 17 -15.43 11.11 11.07
C ILE A 17 -15.99 11.84 9.85
N LEU A 18 -17.27 11.63 9.52
CA LEU A 18 -17.91 12.31 8.39
C LEU A 18 -17.92 13.83 8.57
N ALA A 19 -18.24 14.31 9.77
CA ALA A 19 -18.23 15.73 10.08
C ALA A 19 -16.82 16.34 9.95
N LEU A 20 -15.79 15.61 10.38
CA LEU A 20 -14.39 16.00 10.18
C LEU A 20 -14.05 16.05 8.68
N VAL A 21 -14.46 15.02 7.91
CA VAL A 21 -14.17 14.92 6.48
C VAL A 21 -14.79 16.08 5.72
N ASN A 22 -16.10 16.29 5.90
CA ASN A 22 -16.82 17.34 5.18
C ASN A 22 -16.34 18.72 5.61
N ARG A 23 -15.99 18.94 6.89
CA ARG A 23 -15.39 20.20 7.34
C ARG A 23 -14.10 20.53 6.59
N ILE A 24 -13.22 19.54 6.36
CA ILE A 24 -11.95 19.76 5.66
C ILE A 24 -12.17 19.99 4.16
N LEU A 25 -13.17 19.31 3.57
CA LEU A 25 -13.54 19.52 2.17
C LEU A 25 -14.19 20.90 1.94
N GLU A 26 -14.97 21.38 2.91
CA GLU A 26 -15.67 22.67 2.86
C GLU A 26 -14.77 23.84 3.31
N SER A 27 -13.73 23.61 4.11
CA SER A 27 -12.80 24.66 4.55
C SER A 27 -11.98 25.22 3.38
N HIS A 28 -12.11 26.52 3.11
CA HIS A 28 -11.36 27.25 2.08
C HIS A 28 -10.02 27.83 2.58
N CYS A 29 -9.64 27.54 3.84
CA CYS A 29 -8.44 28.11 4.46
C CYS A 29 -7.14 27.42 4.00
N GLY A 30 -6.08 28.21 3.89
CA GLY A 30 -4.76 27.79 3.43
C GLY A 30 -4.04 26.79 4.37
N PRO A 31 -2.92 26.20 3.92
CA PRO A 31 -2.25 25.07 4.57
C PRO A 31 -1.68 25.35 5.97
N SER A 32 -1.57 26.60 6.41
CA SER A 32 -0.91 26.97 7.67
C SER A 32 -1.84 27.03 8.90
N GLU A 33 -3.13 27.29 8.74
CA GLU A 33 -4.04 27.48 9.91
C GLU A 33 -4.76 26.20 10.34
N ASP A 34 -4.91 25.22 9.45
CA ASP A 34 -5.63 23.95 9.72
C ASP A 34 -4.70 22.72 9.82
N CYS A 35 -3.38 22.89 9.80
CA CYS A 35 -2.42 21.81 10.12
C CYS A 35 -2.60 21.39 11.59
N LEU A 36 -3.46 20.39 11.84
CA LEU A 36 -3.78 19.96 13.20
C LEU A 36 -2.54 19.49 13.98
N PHE A 37 -1.48 19.01 13.30
CA PHE A 37 -0.28 18.49 13.95
C PHE A 37 1.00 18.66 13.11
N ASP A 38 2.12 18.84 13.80
CA ASP A 38 3.45 18.78 13.19
C ASP A 38 3.73 17.40 12.53
N PRO A 39 4.28 17.36 11.30
CA PRO A 39 4.64 16.11 10.62
C PRO A 39 5.67 15.25 11.39
N ASN A 40 6.56 15.86 12.17
CA ASN A 40 7.65 15.16 12.86
C ASN A 40 7.18 14.37 14.09
N LEU A 41 5.99 14.66 14.60
CA LEU A 41 5.41 13.96 15.74
C LEU A 41 5.01 12.53 15.37
N HIS A 42 5.35 11.57 16.23
CA HIS A 42 5.09 10.16 15.97
C HIS A 42 3.57 9.84 15.98
N PRO A 43 3.12 8.91 15.12
CA PRO A 43 1.75 8.41 15.16
C PRO A 43 1.35 7.83 16.52
N HIS A 44 2.21 7.05 17.19
CA HIS A 44 1.97 6.55 18.56
C HIS A 44 2.42 7.51 19.67
N GLY A 45 2.77 8.73 19.32
CA GLY A 45 3.37 9.72 20.20
C GLY A 45 2.35 10.57 20.94
N ILE A 46 2.80 11.74 21.39
CA ILE A 46 2.00 12.67 22.21
C ILE A 46 0.67 13.09 21.54
N LYS A 47 0.58 12.97 20.20
CA LYS A 47 -0.63 13.14 19.37
C LYS A 47 -1.83 12.31 19.83
N GLU A 48 -1.62 11.11 20.40
CA GLU A 48 -2.71 10.22 20.84
C GLU A 48 -3.56 10.83 21.96
N MET A 49 -3.06 11.81 22.72
CA MET A 49 -3.85 12.50 23.75
C MET A 49 -4.89 13.48 23.20
N VAL A 50 -4.74 13.89 21.94
CA VAL A 50 -5.55 14.95 21.31
C VAL A 50 -6.54 14.38 20.30
N ALA A 51 -6.12 13.39 19.51
CA ALA A 51 -6.93 12.83 18.45
C ALA A 51 -6.80 11.32 18.34
N THR A 52 -7.92 10.65 18.03
CA THR A 52 -7.95 9.20 17.83
C THR A 52 -7.14 8.81 16.58
N PRO A 53 -6.59 7.59 16.51
CA PRO A 53 -5.86 7.13 15.31
C PRO A 53 -6.70 7.24 14.03
N VAL A 54 -8.00 6.94 14.13
CA VAL A 54 -8.93 6.99 12.99
C VAL A 54 -9.10 8.41 12.46
N SER A 55 -9.25 9.41 13.33
CA SER A 55 -9.41 10.81 12.91
C SER A 55 -8.10 11.38 12.33
N ARG A 56 -6.94 11.00 12.88
CA ARG A 56 -5.64 11.42 12.35
C ARG A 56 -5.34 10.84 10.97
N MET A 57 -5.62 9.55 10.78
CA MET A 57 -5.54 8.94 9.45
C MET A 57 -6.48 9.63 8.46
N ALA A 58 -7.74 9.84 8.84
CA ALA A 58 -8.70 10.51 7.97
C ALA A 58 -8.22 11.91 7.56
N TYR A 59 -7.73 12.68 8.53
CA TYR A 59 -7.15 14.00 8.29
C TYR A 59 -5.95 13.94 7.34
N ALA A 60 -4.98 13.06 7.59
CA ALA A 60 -3.78 12.95 6.77
C ALA A 60 -4.11 12.59 5.31
N VAL A 61 -5.12 11.73 5.10
CA VAL A 61 -5.55 11.34 3.76
C VAL A 61 -6.26 12.47 3.03
N ILE A 62 -7.14 13.21 3.71
CA ILE A 62 -7.84 14.33 3.07
C ILE A 62 -6.89 15.48 2.79
N ASN A 63 -5.98 15.80 3.72
CA ASN A 63 -4.98 16.84 3.51
C ASN A 63 -4.11 16.52 2.28
N LEU A 64 -3.72 15.24 2.12
CA LEU A 64 -3.04 14.80 0.91
C LEU A 64 -3.92 14.98 -0.34
N LEU A 65 -5.14 14.45 -0.34
CA LEU A 65 -6.03 14.53 -1.53
C LEU A 65 -6.28 15.99 -1.95
N ARG A 66 -6.51 16.90 -0.99
CA ARG A 66 -6.66 18.34 -1.24
C ARG A 66 -5.41 18.94 -1.88
N ASN A 67 -4.23 18.64 -1.33
CA ASN A 67 -2.96 19.11 -1.88
C ASN A 67 -2.63 18.49 -3.25
N LEU A 68 -3.19 17.33 -3.58
CA LEU A 68 -3.06 16.70 -4.90
C LEU A 68 -4.00 17.31 -5.95
N GLU A 69 -5.19 17.79 -5.55
CA GLU A 69 -6.20 18.39 -6.44
C GLU A 69 -5.95 19.88 -6.71
N ALA A 70 -5.45 20.62 -5.73
CA ALA A 70 -5.12 22.03 -5.88
C ALA A 70 -3.81 22.20 -6.67
N GLY A 71 -3.93 22.35 -7.99
CA GLY A 71 -2.80 22.55 -8.94
C GLY A 71 -1.89 23.76 -8.66
N GLY A 72 -2.24 24.60 -7.68
CA GLY A 72 -1.44 25.74 -7.20
C GLY A 72 -0.61 25.50 -5.93
N THR A 73 -0.70 24.32 -5.29
CA THR A 73 0.11 24.02 -4.10
C THR A 73 1.58 23.76 -4.45
N GLN A 74 2.51 24.14 -3.57
CA GLN A 74 3.93 23.89 -3.78
C GLN A 74 4.23 22.38 -3.69
N SER A 75 5.20 21.90 -4.47
CA SER A 75 5.65 20.49 -4.46
C SER A 75 6.02 20.01 -3.04
N ARG A 76 6.57 20.91 -2.22
CA ARG A 76 6.91 20.67 -0.81
C ARG A 76 5.72 20.26 0.04
N ASP A 77 4.57 20.94 -0.09
CA ASP A 77 3.39 20.66 0.73
C ASP A 77 2.76 19.30 0.39
N ARG A 78 2.80 18.91 -0.90
CA ARG A 78 2.38 17.57 -1.35
C ARG A 78 3.26 16.48 -0.75
N LEU A 79 4.59 16.67 -0.77
CA LEU A 79 5.53 15.71 -0.21
C LEU A 79 5.38 15.57 1.32
N LEU A 80 5.21 16.68 2.03
CA LEU A 80 4.97 16.68 3.47
C LEU A 80 3.65 15.98 3.83
N ALA A 81 2.58 16.22 3.06
CA ALA A 81 1.32 15.52 3.23
C ALA A 81 1.43 14.02 2.95
N LEU A 82 2.20 13.62 1.92
CA LEU A 82 2.44 12.22 1.60
C LEU A 82 3.24 11.53 2.71
N GLN A 83 4.28 12.18 3.25
CA GLN A 83 5.07 11.65 4.35
C GLN A 83 4.22 11.46 5.61
N THR A 84 3.47 12.49 6.00
CA THR A 84 2.58 12.44 7.17
C THR A 84 1.57 11.29 7.04
N LEU A 85 0.99 11.12 5.85
CA LEU A 85 0.09 10.02 5.55
C LEU A 85 0.77 8.66 5.65
N TYR A 86 1.92 8.50 5.01
CA TYR A 86 2.64 7.24 4.99
C TYR A 86 2.99 6.79 6.42
N ASP A 87 3.48 7.73 7.23
CA ASP A 87 3.81 7.50 8.64
C ASP A 87 2.56 7.15 9.46
N GLU A 88 1.48 7.92 9.36
CA GLU A 88 0.25 7.68 10.12
C GLU A 88 -0.41 6.34 9.75
N VAL A 89 -0.43 5.96 8.48
CA VAL A 89 -1.14 4.76 8.03
C VAL A 89 -0.32 3.48 8.29
N LEU A 90 1.01 3.50 8.07
CA LEU A 90 1.84 2.30 8.26
C LEU A 90 2.18 2.02 9.71
N ASN A 91 2.42 3.05 10.52
CA ASN A 91 2.80 2.85 11.92
C ASN A 91 1.59 2.50 12.77
N SER A 92 0.42 3.09 12.50
CA SER A 92 -0.78 2.89 13.33
C SER A 92 -1.53 1.57 13.11
N ALA A 93 -1.22 0.82 12.04
CA ALA A 93 -1.87 -0.46 11.77
C ALA A 93 -1.37 -1.55 12.74
N HIS A 94 -2.21 -1.90 13.73
CA HIS A 94 -1.94 -2.97 14.71
C HIS A 94 -2.05 -4.38 14.11
N SER A 95 -2.22 -4.51 12.79
CA SER A 95 -2.56 -5.76 12.12
C SER A 95 -1.36 -6.58 11.67
N THR A 96 -1.62 -7.85 11.36
CA THR A 96 -0.69 -8.71 10.62
C THR A 96 -0.63 -8.35 9.13
N LEU A 97 -1.57 -7.57 8.62
CA LEU A 97 -1.69 -7.14 7.22
C LEU A 97 -1.51 -5.62 7.06
N ARG A 98 -0.47 -5.04 7.68
CA ARG A 98 -0.33 -3.58 7.82
C ARG A 98 -0.36 -2.85 6.49
N ARG A 99 0.45 -3.32 5.53
CA ARG A 99 0.58 -2.66 4.22
C ARG A 99 -0.70 -2.81 3.42
N ASN A 100 -1.33 -3.98 3.46
CA ASN A 100 -2.61 -4.19 2.78
C ASN A 100 -3.75 -3.39 3.41
N THR A 101 -3.81 -3.27 4.75
CA THR A 101 -4.76 -2.39 5.46
C THR A 101 -4.60 -0.96 4.98
N ALA A 102 -3.35 -0.48 4.92
CA ALA A 102 -3.03 0.87 4.50
C ALA A 102 -3.53 1.19 3.08
N ARG A 103 -3.29 0.29 2.12
CA ARG A 103 -3.77 0.41 0.73
C ARG A 103 -5.29 0.52 0.64
N VAL A 104 -6.01 -0.28 1.45
CA VAL A 104 -7.48 -0.25 1.49
C VAL A 104 -8.00 1.06 2.06
N LEU A 105 -7.41 1.56 3.16
CA LEU A 105 -7.83 2.82 3.79
C LEU A 105 -7.75 3.99 2.80
N MET A 106 -6.67 4.04 2.01
CA MET A 106 -6.52 5.04 0.95
C MET A 106 -7.64 4.99 -0.08
N GLN A 107 -8.01 3.79 -0.51
CA GLN A 107 -9.03 3.63 -1.54
C GLN A 107 -10.44 3.93 -1.02
N ILE A 108 -10.73 3.59 0.24
CA ILE A 108 -11.98 3.98 0.92
C ILE A 108 -12.08 5.50 1.00
N MET A 109 -11.02 6.19 1.42
CA MET A 109 -11.06 7.64 1.54
C MET A 109 -11.22 8.35 0.19
N LYS A 110 -10.51 7.89 -0.85
CA LYS A 110 -10.73 8.38 -2.23
C LYS A 110 -12.19 8.23 -2.66
N SER A 111 -12.83 7.12 -2.29
CA SER A 111 -14.23 6.87 -2.60
C SER A 111 -15.16 7.75 -1.77
N MET A 112 -14.78 8.09 -0.53
CA MET A 112 -15.52 8.99 0.36
C MET A 112 -15.51 10.44 -0.13
N VAL A 113 -14.36 10.91 -0.63
CA VAL A 113 -14.23 12.23 -1.29
C VAL A 113 -15.03 12.26 -2.59
N ARG A 114 -14.97 11.20 -3.41
CA ARG A 114 -15.79 11.11 -4.65
C ARG A 114 -17.30 11.07 -4.39
N ALA A 115 -17.73 10.52 -3.26
CA ALA A 115 -19.12 10.46 -2.86
C ALA A 115 -19.58 11.71 -2.08
N HIS A 116 -18.81 12.80 -2.11
CA HIS A 116 -19.20 14.06 -1.48
C HIS A 116 -20.55 14.55 -2.01
N GLY A 117 -21.40 15.03 -1.10
CA GLY A 117 -22.82 15.34 -1.37
C GLY A 117 -23.79 14.17 -1.15
N GLN A 118 -23.33 12.90 -1.10
CA GLN A 118 -24.19 11.74 -0.84
C GLN A 118 -24.04 11.20 0.59
N ARG A 119 -24.77 11.81 1.54
CA ARG A 119 -24.59 11.55 2.99
C ARG A 119 -24.65 10.07 3.39
N LEU A 120 -25.62 9.30 2.90
CA LEU A 120 -25.74 7.87 3.25
C LEU A 120 -24.58 7.03 2.70
N ALA A 121 -24.10 7.33 1.49
CA ALA A 121 -22.96 6.64 0.88
C ALA A 121 -21.67 6.96 1.64
N GLN A 122 -21.47 8.23 2.03
CA GLN A 122 -20.31 8.63 2.84
C GLN A 122 -20.34 8.00 4.24
N LEU A 123 -21.50 7.88 4.89
CA LEU A 123 -21.63 7.19 6.18
C LEU A 123 -21.26 5.70 6.09
N LYS A 124 -21.70 5.00 5.04
CA LYS A 124 -21.31 3.60 4.77
C LYS A 124 -19.78 3.48 4.63
N LEU A 125 -19.15 4.41 3.90
CA LEU A 125 -17.70 4.45 3.71
C LEU A 125 -16.94 4.82 5.00
N ALA A 126 -17.47 5.71 5.84
CA ALA A 126 -16.87 6.07 7.13
C ALA A 126 -16.90 4.88 8.09
N HIS A 127 -18.00 4.13 8.11
CA HIS A 127 -18.10 2.88 8.85
C HIS A 127 -17.09 1.84 8.35
N ASP A 128 -17.00 1.63 7.03
CA ASP A 128 -16.02 0.73 6.42
C ASP A 128 -14.57 1.15 6.76
N PHE A 129 -14.28 2.45 6.74
CA PHE A 129 -12.98 3.00 7.11
C PHE A 129 -12.61 2.62 8.54
N ARG A 130 -13.49 2.89 9.52
CA ARG A 130 -13.25 2.55 10.93
C ARG A 130 -13.05 1.05 11.14
N ARG A 131 -13.84 0.20 10.47
CA ARG A 131 -13.68 -1.27 10.57
C ARG A 131 -12.36 -1.75 9.97
N VAL A 132 -11.86 -1.11 8.93
CA VAL A 132 -10.55 -1.45 8.34
C VAL A 132 -9.39 -1.00 9.21
N VAL A 133 -9.49 0.14 9.91
CA VAL A 133 -8.43 0.61 10.84
C VAL A 133 -8.14 -0.40 11.94
N GLN A 134 -9.14 -1.16 12.40
CA GLN A 134 -8.96 -2.25 13.35
C GLN A 134 -8.04 -3.37 12.82
N GLY A 135 -7.89 -3.47 11.49
CA GLY A 135 -6.87 -4.31 10.88
C GLY A 135 -7.25 -5.80 10.79
N THR A 136 -8.51 -6.16 11.04
CA THR A 136 -8.99 -7.54 10.97
C THR A 136 -8.75 -8.12 9.57
N PRO A 137 -7.95 -9.20 9.39
CA PRO A 137 -7.51 -9.65 8.08
C PRO A 137 -8.62 -9.94 7.08
N ARG A 138 -9.81 -10.30 7.56
CA ARG A 138 -10.97 -10.65 6.73
C ARG A 138 -11.70 -9.43 6.19
N VAL A 139 -11.85 -8.41 7.02
CA VAL A 139 -12.42 -7.13 6.60
C VAL A 139 -11.50 -6.52 5.55
N VAL A 140 -10.19 -6.50 5.81
CA VAL A 140 -9.17 -6.03 4.88
C VAL A 140 -9.24 -6.78 3.55
N ARG A 141 -9.25 -8.12 3.56
CA ARG A 141 -9.36 -8.93 2.34
C ARG A 141 -10.66 -8.72 1.57
N ARG A 142 -11.79 -8.61 2.28
CA ARG A 142 -13.08 -8.30 1.65
C ARG A 142 -13.03 -6.96 0.93
N MET A 143 -12.42 -5.95 1.56
CA MET A 143 -12.28 -4.63 0.96
C MET A 143 -11.26 -4.61 -0.18
N LEU A 144 -10.15 -5.35 -0.08
CA LEU A 144 -9.23 -5.56 -1.20
C LEU A 144 -9.96 -6.11 -2.43
N ALA A 145 -10.77 -7.17 -2.24
CA ALA A 145 -11.57 -7.74 -3.31
C ALA A 145 -12.60 -6.74 -3.89
N ARG A 146 -13.27 -5.96 -3.03
CA ARG A 146 -14.24 -4.91 -3.43
C ARG A 146 -13.60 -3.84 -4.31
N TYR A 147 -12.36 -3.45 -4.00
CA TYR A 147 -11.60 -2.47 -4.79
C TYR A 147 -10.74 -3.10 -5.89
N HIS A 148 -10.91 -4.39 -6.16
CA HIS A 148 -10.14 -5.17 -7.12
C HIS A 148 -8.62 -5.15 -6.91
N LEU A 149 -8.15 -4.88 -5.69
CA LEU A 149 -6.73 -4.85 -5.33
C LEU A 149 -6.26 -6.25 -4.92
N PRO A 150 -5.21 -6.83 -5.53
CA PRO A 150 -4.66 -8.10 -5.09
C PRO A 150 -3.96 -7.97 -3.72
N GLU A 151 -4.12 -8.99 -2.85
CA GLU A 151 -3.38 -9.11 -1.59
C GLU A 151 -1.87 -9.27 -1.88
N MET A 152 -1.07 -8.29 -1.43
CA MET A 152 0.40 -8.33 -1.55
C MET A 152 1.04 -9.04 -0.35
N PRO A 153 2.23 -9.64 -0.48
CA PRO A 153 2.94 -10.17 0.68
C PRO A 153 3.36 -9.04 1.63
N GLU A 154 3.25 -9.25 2.93
CA GLU A 154 3.60 -8.24 3.95
C GLU A 154 5.12 -8.04 4.10
N ASP A 155 5.92 -9.05 3.76
CA ASP A 155 7.38 -8.92 3.59
C ASP A 155 7.75 -7.97 2.44
N TRP A 156 6.78 -7.63 1.58
CA TRP A 156 6.89 -6.70 0.46
C TRP A 156 8.03 -7.02 -0.51
N ASN A 157 8.19 -8.31 -0.78
CA ASN A 157 9.20 -8.88 -1.65
C ASN A 157 8.67 -9.25 -3.04
N GLN A 158 7.42 -8.88 -3.37
CA GLN A 158 6.84 -9.17 -4.69
C GLN A 158 7.58 -8.46 -5.83
N LEU A 159 7.55 -9.09 -7.00
CA LEU A 159 8.04 -8.48 -8.23
C LEU A 159 6.87 -7.83 -8.96
N ALA A 160 6.56 -6.60 -8.53
CA ALA A 160 5.54 -5.75 -9.10
C ALA A 160 6.19 -4.48 -9.65
N PHE A 161 5.99 -4.19 -10.93
CA PHE A 161 6.70 -3.15 -11.63
C PHE A 161 5.91 -2.52 -12.78
N ASP A 162 6.34 -1.34 -13.20
CA ASP A 162 5.92 -0.75 -14.46
C ASP A 162 7.11 0.02 -15.05
N ASP A 163 7.55 -0.36 -16.24
CA ASP A 163 8.75 0.20 -16.85
C ASP A 163 8.48 1.36 -17.82
N HIS A 164 7.21 1.73 -18.04
CA HIS A 164 6.89 2.84 -18.94
C HIS A 164 5.58 3.53 -18.50
N VAL A 165 5.71 4.66 -17.79
CA VAL A 165 4.58 5.43 -17.26
C VAL A 165 4.81 6.93 -17.40
N TYR A 166 3.75 7.69 -17.67
CA TYR A 166 3.77 9.15 -17.78
C TYR A 166 3.16 9.84 -16.56
N ASP A 167 3.67 11.02 -16.23
CA ASP A 167 3.14 11.93 -15.20
C ASP A 167 2.42 13.14 -15.83
N ALA A 168 1.87 14.02 -14.99
CA ALA A 168 1.16 15.24 -15.42
C ALA A 168 2.02 16.26 -16.17
N ASN A 169 3.35 16.17 -16.14
CA ASN A 169 4.22 17.10 -16.87
C ASN A 169 4.42 16.66 -18.33
N THR A 170 3.94 15.47 -18.70
CA THR A 170 4.04 14.89 -20.05
C THR A 170 2.65 14.56 -20.58
N LYS A 171 2.34 13.27 -20.80
CA LYS A 171 1.04 12.75 -21.31
C LYS A 171 0.10 12.25 -20.20
N GLY A 172 0.58 12.19 -18.96
CA GLY A 172 -0.18 11.69 -17.83
C GLY A 172 -1.13 12.74 -17.27
N ARG A 173 -2.02 12.31 -16.37
CA ARG A 173 -3.02 13.19 -15.72
C ARG A 173 -2.72 13.48 -14.25
N LYS A 174 -1.74 12.77 -13.68
CA LYS A 174 -1.48 12.73 -12.23
C LYS A 174 -0.16 13.40 -11.93
N THR A 175 -0.15 14.29 -10.95
CA THR A 175 1.10 14.89 -10.45
C THR A 175 2.09 13.80 -10.03
N PRO A 176 3.41 14.09 -10.07
CA PRO A 176 4.45 13.22 -9.53
C PRO A 176 4.08 12.51 -8.22
N THR A 177 3.68 13.26 -7.20
CA THR A 177 3.30 12.70 -5.89
C THR A 177 2.07 11.77 -5.99
N HIS A 178 1.05 12.15 -6.76
CA HIS A 178 -0.15 11.33 -6.96
C HIS A 178 0.19 10.03 -7.69
N LEU A 179 1.08 10.08 -8.69
CA LEU A 179 1.51 8.90 -9.42
C LEU A 179 2.18 7.86 -8.50
N ILE A 180 3.10 8.32 -7.65
CA ILE A 180 3.79 7.45 -6.67
C ILE A 180 2.81 6.89 -5.64
N MET A 181 1.89 7.72 -5.12
CA MET A 181 0.85 7.25 -4.21
C MET A 181 0.00 6.12 -4.85
N ASP A 182 -0.40 6.29 -6.11
CA ASP A 182 -1.19 5.28 -6.83
C ASP A 182 -0.39 4.01 -7.13
N ALA A 183 0.89 4.15 -7.48
CA ALA A 183 1.80 3.02 -7.65
C ALA A 183 1.89 2.21 -6.35
N TRP A 184 2.03 2.90 -5.22
CA TRP A 184 2.08 2.26 -3.91
C TRP A 184 0.77 1.58 -3.51
N ILE A 185 -0.39 2.22 -3.74
CA ILE A 185 -1.72 1.62 -3.50
C ILE A 185 -1.89 0.33 -4.31
N LYS A 186 -1.33 0.25 -5.52
CA LYS A 186 -1.36 -0.97 -6.33
C LYS A 186 -0.36 -2.03 -5.90
N GLY A 187 0.63 -1.67 -5.09
CA GLY A 187 1.67 -2.56 -4.60
C GLY A 187 2.90 -2.66 -5.52
N LEU A 188 3.12 -1.64 -6.37
CA LEU A 188 4.31 -1.55 -7.22
C LEU A 188 5.56 -1.31 -6.38
N ARG A 189 6.67 -1.90 -6.83
CA ARG A 189 7.97 -1.83 -6.16
C ARG A 189 9.00 -1.09 -6.99
N THR A 190 8.94 -1.20 -8.31
CA THR A 190 9.78 -0.44 -9.23
C THR A 190 8.93 0.27 -10.27
N LEU A 191 9.23 1.53 -10.51
CA LEU A 191 8.52 2.35 -11.48
C LEU A 191 9.54 3.09 -12.35
N THR A 192 9.34 3.10 -13.66
CA THR A 192 10.14 3.95 -14.56
C THR A 192 9.21 5.00 -15.19
N VAL A 193 9.48 6.27 -14.88
CA VAL A 193 8.70 7.41 -15.36
C VAL A 193 9.37 7.98 -16.59
N ALA A 194 8.60 8.10 -17.67
CA ALA A 194 9.04 8.58 -18.96
C ALA A 194 8.66 10.04 -19.15
N TYR A 195 9.63 10.85 -19.54
CA TYR A 195 9.46 12.25 -19.92
C TYR A 195 9.85 12.44 -21.39
N GLU A 196 9.06 13.15 -22.18
CA GLU A 196 9.40 13.40 -23.58
C GLU A 196 10.36 14.59 -23.68
N TYR A 197 11.56 14.36 -24.24
CA TYR A 197 12.61 15.34 -24.58
C TYR A 197 13.14 16.24 -23.46
N TRP A 198 12.39 16.49 -22.39
CA TRP A 198 12.69 17.40 -21.31
C TRP A 198 12.09 16.95 -19.99
N VAL A 199 12.89 17.07 -18.92
CA VAL A 199 12.46 16.85 -17.52
C VAL A 199 12.61 18.16 -16.76
N ASP A 200 11.54 18.58 -16.10
CA ASP A 200 11.61 19.68 -15.13
C ASP A 200 12.36 19.20 -13.86
N PRO A 201 13.45 19.89 -13.44
CA PRO A 201 14.17 19.53 -12.22
C PRO A 201 13.30 19.52 -10.95
N GLU A 202 12.26 20.36 -10.87
CA GLU A 202 11.34 20.33 -9.73
C GLU A 202 10.48 19.06 -9.76
N ALA A 203 9.95 18.68 -10.92
CA ALA A 203 9.21 17.42 -11.10
C ALA A 203 10.08 16.19 -10.79
N ALA A 204 11.32 16.16 -11.26
CA ALA A 204 12.27 15.09 -10.95
C ALA A 204 12.52 14.97 -9.44
N ARG A 205 12.72 16.11 -8.76
CA ARG A 205 12.88 16.15 -7.30
C ARG A 205 11.64 15.66 -6.58
N GLU A 206 10.44 16.07 -7.02
CA GLU A 206 9.17 15.63 -6.45
C GLU A 206 9.00 14.10 -6.57
N ILE A 207 9.25 13.53 -7.76
CA ILE A 207 9.18 12.08 -7.97
C ILE A 207 10.17 11.33 -7.08
N LEU A 208 11.45 11.73 -7.08
CA LEU A 208 12.49 11.02 -6.33
C LEU A 208 12.26 11.07 -4.81
N ARG A 209 11.79 12.21 -4.29
CA ARG A 209 11.43 12.33 -2.86
C ARG A 209 10.16 11.56 -2.52
N ALA A 210 9.12 11.57 -3.36
CA ALA A 210 7.93 10.76 -3.14
C ALA A 210 8.25 9.25 -3.17
N ALA A 211 9.16 8.83 -4.05
CA ALA A 211 9.67 7.47 -4.15
C ALA A 211 10.41 7.04 -2.89
N GLU A 212 11.27 7.92 -2.36
CA GLU A 212 12.00 7.72 -1.10
C GLU A 212 11.05 7.54 0.09
N ILE A 213 10.02 8.40 0.21
CA ILE A 213 9.00 8.31 1.27
C ILE A 213 8.27 6.95 1.21
N THR A 214 7.84 6.52 0.02
CA THR A 214 7.02 5.31 -0.12
C THR A 214 7.82 4.00 -0.18
N GLY A 215 9.13 4.09 -0.41
CA GLY A 215 10.03 2.94 -0.60
C GLY A 215 9.92 2.29 -1.98
N ILE A 216 9.44 3.03 -2.99
CA ILE A 216 9.38 2.57 -4.39
C ILE A 216 10.69 2.94 -5.08
N ALA A 217 11.30 2.00 -5.79
CA ALA A 217 12.48 2.29 -6.59
C ALA A 217 12.06 2.93 -7.92
N VAL A 218 12.26 4.25 -8.04
CA VAL A 218 11.91 4.99 -9.26
C VAL A 218 13.12 5.24 -10.13
N ARG A 219 12.93 5.22 -11.44
CA ARG A 219 13.89 5.68 -12.44
C ARG A 219 13.22 6.70 -13.35
N ILE A 220 13.95 7.73 -13.73
CA ILE A 220 13.51 8.75 -14.67
C ILE A 220 14.22 8.50 -15.98
N GLY A 221 13.49 8.52 -17.09
CA GLY A 221 14.06 8.42 -18.43
C GLY A 221 13.47 9.46 -19.38
N LEU A 222 14.19 9.71 -20.46
CA LEU A 222 13.78 10.59 -21.55
C LEU A 222 13.36 9.75 -22.76
N GLU A 223 12.17 10.00 -23.28
CA GLU A 223 11.68 9.45 -24.52
C GLU A 223 11.98 10.43 -25.66
N PHE A 224 12.70 9.94 -26.66
CA PHE A 224 13.01 10.63 -27.90
C PHE A 224 12.33 9.89 -29.05
N GLN A 225 11.84 10.63 -30.04
CA GLN A 225 11.37 10.04 -31.29
C GLN A 225 12.34 10.39 -32.40
N VAL A 226 12.67 9.39 -33.20
CA VAL A 226 13.53 9.53 -34.39
C VAL A 226 12.70 9.25 -35.64
N PRO A 227 12.88 10.05 -36.71
CA PRO A 227 12.23 9.79 -37.98
C PRO A 227 12.78 8.49 -38.56
N PHE A 228 11.88 7.58 -38.95
CA PHE A 228 12.19 6.28 -39.51
C PHE A 228 11.21 6.02 -40.66
N TYR A 229 11.66 6.25 -41.90
CA TYR A 229 10.81 6.23 -43.10
C TYR A 229 9.57 7.12 -42.94
N ASP A 230 8.37 6.54 -43.04
CA ASP A 230 7.07 7.21 -42.96
C ASP A 230 6.56 7.39 -41.53
N ARG A 231 7.34 7.02 -40.50
CA ARG A 231 6.88 7.00 -39.10
C ARG A 231 7.95 7.46 -38.12
N PHE A 232 7.56 7.59 -36.86
CA PHE A 232 8.48 7.82 -35.76
C PHE A 232 8.78 6.52 -35.00
N ALA A 233 10.06 6.23 -34.78
CA ALA A 233 10.50 5.20 -33.83
C ALA A 233 10.81 5.83 -32.48
N SER A 234 10.36 5.20 -31.38
CA SER A 234 10.58 5.69 -30.02
C SER A 234 11.82 5.06 -29.39
N LEU A 235 12.73 5.90 -28.90
CA LEU A 235 13.93 5.55 -28.16
C LEU A 235 13.86 6.13 -26.75
N PHE A 236 13.81 5.26 -25.75
CA PHE A 236 13.70 5.62 -24.35
C PHE A 236 15.04 5.46 -23.63
N TRP A 237 15.65 6.58 -23.26
CA TRP A 237 16.94 6.67 -22.62
C TRP A 237 16.81 6.83 -21.10
N VAL A 238 17.38 5.90 -20.35
CA VAL A 238 17.39 5.89 -18.88
C VAL A 238 18.84 5.96 -18.39
N PRO A 239 19.32 7.12 -17.94
CA PRO A 239 20.68 7.27 -17.44
C PRO A 239 20.90 6.46 -16.16
N ARG A 240 22.13 6.02 -15.93
CA ARG A 240 22.58 5.24 -14.76
C ARG A 240 23.93 5.74 -14.25
N GLY A 241 24.40 5.13 -13.17
CA GLY A 241 25.71 5.40 -12.57
C GLY A 241 25.66 6.29 -11.34
N PHE A 242 24.46 6.71 -10.92
CA PHE A 242 24.27 7.58 -9.76
C PHE A 242 24.24 6.79 -8.46
N SER A 243 24.93 7.31 -7.44
CA SER A 243 25.00 6.73 -6.09
C SER A 243 23.82 7.21 -5.25
N SER A 244 23.44 8.47 -5.45
CA SER A 244 22.35 9.14 -4.74
C SER A 244 21.34 9.78 -5.70
N ASN A 245 20.16 10.11 -5.17
CA ASN A 245 19.16 10.90 -5.90
C ASN A 245 19.66 12.34 -6.17
N GLU A 246 20.57 12.86 -5.35
CA GLU A 246 21.12 14.20 -5.49
C GLU A 246 22.11 14.27 -6.66
N ASP A 247 22.92 13.23 -6.84
CA ASP A 247 23.84 13.10 -7.98
C ASP A 247 23.08 13.18 -9.32
N PHE A 248 21.90 12.55 -9.40
CA PHE A 248 21.06 12.63 -10.59
C PHE A 248 20.50 14.04 -10.82
N LEU A 249 20.09 14.73 -9.76
CA LEU A 249 19.60 16.10 -9.88
C LEU A 249 20.72 17.07 -10.28
N GLU A 250 21.95 16.85 -9.81
CA GLU A 250 23.12 17.60 -10.26
C GLU A 250 23.43 17.33 -11.74
N PHE A 251 23.34 16.07 -12.18
CA PHE A 251 23.49 15.70 -13.58
C PHE A 251 22.51 16.44 -14.52
N LEU A 252 21.26 16.67 -14.08
CA LEU A 252 20.28 17.46 -14.83
C LEU A 252 20.73 18.92 -15.10
N HIS A 253 21.65 19.46 -14.28
CA HIS A 253 22.20 20.81 -14.45
C HIS A 253 23.50 20.84 -15.25
N SER A 254 24.01 19.69 -15.71
CA SER A 254 25.23 19.65 -16.52
C SER A 254 25.06 20.45 -17.82
N PRO A 255 26.07 21.20 -18.27
CA PRO A 255 25.92 22.15 -19.38
C PRO A 255 25.55 21.46 -20.70
N LYS A 256 26.13 20.28 -20.96
CA LYS A 256 25.82 19.48 -22.15
C LYS A 256 24.36 19.00 -22.16
N LEU A 257 23.87 18.48 -21.02
CA LEU A 257 22.49 18.05 -20.92
C LEU A 257 21.52 19.23 -20.97
N ALA A 258 21.84 20.34 -20.32
CA ALA A 258 21.04 21.57 -20.39
C ALA A 258 20.89 22.09 -21.83
N ALA A 259 21.94 21.99 -22.65
CA ALA A 259 21.88 22.33 -24.07
C ALA A 259 20.93 21.39 -24.85
N MET A 260 21.03 20.08 -24.64
CA MET A 260 20.11 19.10 -25.25
C MET A 260 18.66 19.33 -24.79
N MET A 261 18.45 19.61 -23.50
CA MET A 261 17.13 19.92 -22.94
C MET A 261 16.52 21.19 -23.55
N LYS A 262 17.35 22.20 -23.89
CA LYS A 262 16.89 23.40 -24.61
C LYS A 262 16.36 23.02 -26.01
N GLN A 263 17.11 22.23 -26.76
CA GLN A 263 16.64 21.72 -28.07
C GLN A 263 15.39 20.85 -27.92
N GLY A 264 15.30 20.08 -26.84
CA GLY A 264 14.11 19.31 -26.49
C GLY A 264 12.87 20.19 -26.25
N ARG A 265 13.03 21.36 -25.62
CA ARG A 265 11.93 22.33 -25.46
C ARG A 265 11.46 22.89 -26.79
N ASP A 266 12.38 23.13 -27.73
CA ASP A 266 12.01 23.59 -29.07
C ASP A 266 11.16 22.54 -29.80
N VAL A 267 11.50 21.25 -29.66
CA VAL A 267 10.67 20.13 -30.15
C VAL A 267 9.27 20.14 -29.54
N LEU A 268 9.17 20.34 -28.23
CA LEU A 268 7.88 20.37 -27.54
C LEU A 268 7.02 21.56 -27.94
N ASN A 269 7.62 22.74 -28.12
CA ASN A 269 6.93 23.93 -28.61
C ASN A 269 6.39 23.73 -30.03
N TRP A 270 7.20 23.14 -30.91
CA TRP A 270 6.80 22.78 -32.26
C TRP A 270 5.63 21.79 -32.28
N ARG A 271 5.67 20.75 -31.42
CA ARG A 271 4.55 19.80 -31.28
C ARG A 271 3.28 20.48 -30.79
N ARG A 272 3.41 21.37 -29.79
CA ARG A 272 2.28 22.16 -29.27
C ARG A 272 1.60 22.95 -30.38
N GLU A 273 2.37 23.63 -31.23
CA GLU A 273 1.83 24.40 -32.35
C GLU A 273 1.07 23.53 -33.35
N ARG A 274 1.57 22.33 -33.65
CA ARG A 274 0.84 21.38 -34.52
C ARG A 274 -0.46 20.91 -33.91
N VAL A 275 -0.50 20.61 -32.61
CA VAL A 275 -1.74 20.25 -31.90
C VAL A 275 -2.75 21.41 -31.92
N LEU A 276 -2.28 22.65 -31.77
CA LEU A 276 -3.15 23.83 -31.88
C LEU A 276 -3.70 24.03 -33.30
N ARG A 277 -2.94 23.68 -34.34
CA ARG A 277 -3.45 23.65 -35.72
C ARG A 277 -4.55 22.61 -35.92
N VAL A 278 -4.43 21.41 -35.32
CA VAL A 278 -5.51 20.41 -35.33
C VAL A 278 -6.77 20.97 -34.66
N LEU A 279 -6.63 21.63 -33.52
CA LEU A 279 -7.75 22.27 -32.82
C LEU A 279 -8.41 23.37 -33.68
N ALA A 280 -7.61 24.21 -34.35
CA ALA A 280 -8.14 25.25 -35.23
C ALA A 280 -8.94 24.65 -36.39
N ALA A 281 -8.39 23.64 -37.08
CA ALA A 281 -9.07 22.94 -38.17
C ALA A 281 -10.36 22.26 -37.70
N TRP A 282 -10.38 21.67 -36.49
CA TRP A 282 -11.60 21.12 -35.88
C TRP A 282 -12.68 22.20 -35.66
N ASN A 283 -12.30 23.38 -35.15
CA ASN A 283 -13.22 24.49 -34.88
C ASN A 283 -13.81 25.09 -36.17
N GLU A 284 -13.04 25.10 -37.27
CA GLU A 284 -13.45 25.65 -38.56
C GLU A 284 -14.32 24.68 -39.36
N ILE A 285 -13.98 23.40 -39.40
CA ILE A 285 -14.59 22.43 -40.32
C ILE A 285 -15.59 21.52 -39.60
N GLN A 286 -15.13 20.80 -38.57
CA GLN A 286 -15.91 19.71 -37.96
C GLN A 286 -16.96 20.23 -36.97
N ARG A 287 -16.65 21.30 -36.23
CA ARG A 287 -17.56 21.89 -35.24
C ARG A 287 -18.88 22.39 -35.87
N PRO A 288 -18.89 23.16 -36.98
CA PRO A 288 -20.14 23.56 -37.64
C PRO A 288 -20.98 22.37 -38.11
N GLN A 289 -20.32 21.37 -38.71
CA GLN A 289 -20.99 20.15 -39.18
C GLN A 289 -21.64 19.39 -38.02
N LEU A 290 -20.94 19.25 -36.89
CA LEU A 290 -21.49 18.63 -35.67
C LEU A 290 -22.70 19.39 -35.11
N ALA A 291 -22.64 20.73 -35.12
CA ALA A 291 -23.75 21.56 -34.64
C ALA A 291 -25.00 21.42 -35.52
N GLU A 292 -24.83 21.27 -36.83
CA GLU A 292 -25.89 21.00 -37.80
C GLU A 292 -26.51 19.61 -37.58
N VAL A 293 -25.67 18.57 -37.51
CA VAL A 293 -26.14 17.17 -37.31
C VAL A 293 -26.89 17.00 -36.00
N TRP A 294 -26.43 17.63 -34.91
CA TRP A 294 -27.11 17.51 -33.62
C TRP A 294 -28.27 18.48 -33.44
N GLY A 295 -28.37 19.52 -34.27
CA GLY A 295 -29.38 20.59 -34.09
C GLY A 295 -29.25 21.28 -32.72
N VAL A 296 -28.03 21.38 -32.20
CA VAL A 296 -27.67 22.03 -30.93
C VAL A 296 -26.38 22.83 -31.15
N PRO A 297 -26.31 24.10 -30.71
CA PRO A 297 -25.11 24.90 -30.89
C PRO A 297 -23.93 24.30 -30.12
N VAL A 298 -22.82 24.07 -30.81
CA VAL A 298 -21.53 23.65 -30.21
C VAL A 298 -20.60 24.87 -30.17
N PRO A 299 -20.27 25.40 -28.97
CA PRO A 299 -19.43 26.57 -28.84
C PRO A 299 -18.00 26.29 -29.30
N GLU A 300 -17.28 27.34 -29.71
CA GLU A 300 -15.87 27.24 -30.08
C GLU A 300 -15.00 26.89 -28.87
N LEU A 301 -14.00 26.03 -29.06
CA LEU A 301 -13.01 25.71 -28.04
C LEU A 301 -11.74 26.54 -28.29
N THR A 302 -11.50 27.56 -27.47
CA THR A 302 -10.31 28.41 -27.62
C THR A 302 -9.03 27.71 -27.17
N ALA A 303 -7.90 28.12 -27.76
CA ALA A 303 -6.57 27.59 -27.41
C ALA A 303 -6.23 27.79 -25.92
N GLU A 304 -6.64 28.91 -25.33
CA GLU A 304 -6.40 29.21 -23.90
C GLU A 304 -7.13 28.23 -22.97
N VAL A 305 -8.38 27.90 -23.28
CA VAL A 305 -9.18 26.93 -22.52
C VAL A 305 -8.53 25.54 -22.61
N PHE A 306 -8.05 25.16 -23.79
CA PHE A 306 -7.33 23.90 -23.99
C PHE A 306 -6.01 23.86 -23.21
N LEU A 307 -5.18 24.90 -23.29
CA LEU A 307 -3.91 24.96 -22.57
C LEU A 307 -4.12 24.98 -21.05
N ARG A 308 -5.15 25.66 -20.56
CA ARG A 308 -5.54 25.63 -19.13
C ARG A 308 -6.02 24.24 -18.70
N PHE A 309 -6.69 23.49 -19.57
CA PHE A 309 -7.09 22.11 -19.31
C PHE A 309 -5.87 21.18 -19.16
N VAL A 310 -4.85 21.35 -20.01
CA VAL A 310 -3.60 20.59 -19.94
C VAL A 310 -2.76 20.97 -18.70
N GLY A 311 -2.79 22.24 -18.29
CA GLY A 311 -2.10 22.71 -17.09
C GLY A 311 -0.59 22.73 -17.25
N ARG A 312 0.14 21.98 -16.41
CA ARG A 312 1.62 21.85 -16.47
C ARG A 312 2.11 20.82 -17.51
N GLY A 313 1.18 20.08 -18.12
CA GLY A 313 1.51 19.00 -19.06
C GLY A 313 1.84 19.47 -20.46
N GLN A 314 2.26 18.51 -21.29
CA GLN A 314 2.53 18.75 -22.71
C GLN A 314 1.26 18.51 -23.53
N PRO A 315 0.81 19.49 -24.34
CA PRO A 315 -0.34 19.31 -25.22
C PRO A 315 -0.11 18.13 -26.18
N SER A 316 -1.06 17.21 -26.20
CA SER A 316 -1.00 16.00 -27.03
C SER A 316 -2.37 15.72 -27.65
N ASN A 317 -2.41 14.88 -28.69
CA ASN A 317 -3.66 14.49 -29.33
C ASN A 317 -4.64 13.84 -28.34
N LEU A 318 -4.10 13.10 -27.36
CA LEU A 318 -4.88 12.47 -26.30
C LEU A 318 -5.52 13.52 -25.36
N HIS A 319 -4.78 14.56 -25.00
CA HIS A 319 -5.34 15.67 -24.21
C HIS A 319 -6.40 16.44 -25.00
N LEU A 320 -6.20 16.62 -26.31
CA LEU A 320 -7.15 17.27 -27.20
C LEU A 320 -8.47 16.47 -27.26
N ALA A 321 -8.40 15.17 -27.49
CA ALA A 321 -9.58 14.29 -27.53
C ALA A 321 -10.39 14.32 -26.21
N GLU A 322 -9.69 14.36 -25.07
CA GLU A 322 -10.34 14.47 -23.76
C GLU A 322 -10.99 15.83 -23.50
N CYS A 323 -10.30 16.90 -23.89
CA CYS A 323 -10.81 18.26 -23.78
C CYS A 323 -12.06 18.42 -24.65
N LEU A 324 -12.00 17.94 -25.89
CA LEU A 324 -13.13 17.92 -26.82
C LEU A 324 -14.29 17.08 -26.28
N HIS A 325 -14.03 15.87 -25.74
CA HIS A 325 -15.07 15.06 -25.10
C HIS A 325 -15.80 15.84 -24.01
N LYS A 326 -15.05 16.48 -23.11
CA LYS A 326 -15.62 17.26 -22.00
C LYS A 326 -16.36 18.51 -22.48
N HIS A 327 -15.85 19.17 -23.52
CA HIS A 327 -16.43 20.39 -24.10
C HIS A 327 -17.74 20.11 -24.84
N VAL A 328 -17.81 18.98 -25.54
CA VAL A 328 -18.96 18.60 -26.38
C VAL A 328 -20.04 17.84 -25.58
N LEU A 329 -19.71 17.26 -24.43
CA LEU A 329 -20.64 16.50 -23.59
C LEU A 329 -21.94 17.24 -23.22
N PRO A 330 -21.97 18.55 -22.90
CA PRO A 330 -23.20 19.29 -22.66
C PRO A 330 -24.12 19.34 -23.89
N ALA A 331 -23.56 19.53 -25.08
CA ALA A 331 -24.32 19.51 -26.34
C ALA A 331 -24.85 18.10 -26.64
N ALA A 332 -24.02 17.07 -26.41
CA ALA A 332 -24.44 15.67 -26.53
C ALA A 332 -25.60 15.32 -25.56
N LYS A 333 -25.60 15.86 -24.34
CA LYS A 333 -26.71 15.71 -23.38
C LYS A 333 -27.99 16.38 -23.86
N ALA A 334 -27.90 17.58 -24.42
CA ALA A 334 -29.06 18.28 -24.96
C ALA A 334 -29.67 17.53 -26.16
N ARG A 335 -28.83 16.95 -27.03
CA ARG A 335 -29.27 16.07 -28.13
C ARG A 335 -29.91 14.78 -27.62
N ALA A 336 -29.28 14.11 -26.65
CA ALA A 336 -29.82 12.90 -26.05
C ALA A 336 -31.19 13.14 -25.39
N ALA A 337 -31.41 14.31 -24.78
CA ALA A 337 -32.72 14.68 -24.23
C ALA A 337 -33.79 14.82 -25.34
N LYS A 338 -33.46 15.45 -26.48
CA LYS A 338 -34.37 15.54 -27.63
C LYS A 338 -34.67 14.17 -28.25
N LEU A 339 -33.68 13.28 -28.31
CA LEU A 339 -33.83 11.93 -28.85
C LEU A 339 -34.62 11.00 -27.92
N ALA A 340 -34.56 11.23 -26.61
CA ALA A 340 -35.32 10.44 -25.63
C ALA A 340 -36.84 10.65 -25.73
N GLU A 341 -37.29 11.75 -26.35
CA GLU A 341 -38.71 12.05 -26.59
C GLU A 341 -39.26 11.35 -27.86
N VAL A 342 -38.38 10.79 -28.70
CA VAL A 342 -38.74 10.17 -29.99
C VAL A 342 -38.43 8.66 -29.96
N GLU A 343 -39.46 7.83 -29.94
CA GLU A 343 -39.32 6.36 -29.94
C GLU A 343 -39.14 5.79 -31.37
N ASP A 344 -37.98 6.04 -31.97
CA ASP A 344 -37.58 5.42 -33.24
C ASP A 344 -36.30 4.58 -33.10
N GLU A 345 -36.12 3.56 -33.94
CA GLU A 345 -34.96 2.67 -33.93
C GLU A 345 -33.67 3.42 -34.29
N ALA A 346 -33.75 4.40 -35.21
CA ALA A 346 -32.64 5.29 -35.54
C ALA A 346 -32.25 6.20 -34.36
N SER A 347 -33.23 6.76 -33.65
CA SER A 347 -33.00 7.59 -32.45
C SER A 347 -32.36 6.79 -31.31
N ARG A 348 -32.73 5.51 -31.14
CA ARG A 348 -32.11 4.61 -30.15
C ARG A 348 -30.65 4.31 -30.49
N ALA A 349 -30.34 4.05 -31.76
CA ALA A 349 -28.98 3.83 -32.22
C ALA A 349 -28.10 5.08 -32.05
N GLU A 350 -28.63 6.27 -32.39
CA GLU A 350 -27.93 7.54 -32.16
C GLU A 350 -27.67 7.78 -30.68
N LEU A 351 -28.66 7.51 -29.82
CA LEU A 351 -28.55 7.67 -28.37
C LEU A 351 -27.55 6.69 -27.75
N GLU A 352 -27.48 5.45 -28.24
CA GLU A 352 -26.43 4.49 -27.88
C GLU A 352 -25.04 4.95 -28.33
N SER A 353 -24.94 5.56 -29.52
CA SER A 353 -23.68 6.15 -30.00
C SER A 353 -23.21 7.32 -29.12
N LEU A 354 -24.14 8.17 -28.65
CA LEU A 354 -23.85 9.27 -27.73
C LEU A 354 -23.51 8.77 -26.33
N GLU A 355 -24.13 7.68 -25.86
CA GLU A 355 -23.76 7.03 -24.59
C GLU A 355 -22.32 6.50 -24.65
N ASN A 356 -21.93 5.94 -25.79
CA ASN A 356 -20.61 5.36 -26.05
C ASN A 356 -19.57 6.37 -26.57
N LEU A 357 -19.95 7.63 -26.79
CA LEU A 357 -19.03 8.69 -27.24
C LEU A 357 -17.94 8.89 -26.20
N GLY A 358 -16.70 8.58 -26.57
CA GLY A 358 -15.53 8.72 -25.71
C GLY A 358 -14.34 9.33 -26.44
N PRO A 359 -13.27 9.71 -25.71
CA PRO A 359 -12.05 10.26 -26.30
C PRO A 359 -11.41 9.35 -27.36
N ASP A 360 -11.53 8.03 -27.22
CA ASP A 360 -11.00 7.08 -28.21
C ASP A 360 -11.76 7.21 -29.54
N VAL A 361 -13.10 7.30 -29.48
CA VAL A 361 -13.95 7.54 -30.66
C VAL A 361 -13.61 8.88 -31.31
N ILE A 362 -13.38 9.91 -30.50
CA ILE A 362 -12.97 11.24 -30.99
C ILE A 362 -11.58 11.17 -31.65
N THR A 363 -10.64 10.41 -31.09
CA THR A 363 -9.30 10.24 -31.67
C THR A 363 -9.37 9.53 -33.01
N ASP A 364 -10.12 8.42 -33.08
CA ASP A 364 -10.20 7.56 -34.27
C ASP A 364 -11.09 8.15 -35.37
N ASN A 365 -12.08 8.98 -35.02
CA ASN A 365 -13.03 9.56 -35.98
C ASN A 365 -12.73 11.02 -36.30
N TRP A 366 -12.58 11.89 -35.30
CA TRP A 366 -12.51 13.34 -35.50
C TRP A 366 -11.06 13.82 -35.67
N LEU A 367 -10.11 13.23 -34.94
CA LEU A 367 -8.71 13.67 -34.92
C LEU A 367 -7.77 12.79 -35.76
N SER A 368 -8.34 11.88 -36.57
CA SER A 368 -7.56 10.99 -37.43
C SER A 368 -7.28 11.65 -38.78
N ALA A 369 -5.99 11.85 -39.08
CA ALA A 369 -5.55 12.38 -40.38
C ALA A 369 -5.92 11.46 -41.56
N ASP A 370 -6.12 10.15 -41.31
CA ASP A 370 -6.54 9.20 -42.36
C ASP A 370 -7.97 9.47 -42.85
N LYS A 371 -8.84 9.98 -41.97
CA LYS A 371 -10.23 10.34 -42.30
C LYS A 371 -10.38 11.81 -42.71
N HIS A 372 -9.48 12.64 -42.21
CA HIS A 372 -9.48 14.09 -42.38
C HIS A 372 -8.10 14.55 -42.87
N PRO A 373 -7.83 14.47 -44.20
CA PRO A 373 -6.53 14.83 -44.77
C PRO A 373 -6.12 16.29 -44.54
N GLU A 374 -7.09 17.16 -44.25
CA GLU A 374 -6.89 18.55 -43.86
C GLU A 374 -6.14 18.72 -42.52
N LEU A 375 -6.14 17.68 -41.66
CA LEU A 375 -5.47 17.71 -40.37
C LEU A 375 -3.98 17.36 -40.49
N PRO A 376 -3.08 18.08 -39.80
CA PRO A 376 -1.68 17.71 -39.78
C PRO A 376 -1.48 16.36 -39.07
N ASP A 377 -0.86 15.40 -39.75
CA ASP A 377 -0.56 14.09 -39.17
C ASP A 377 0.55 14.19 -38.12
N LEU A 378 0.17 14.00 -36.86
CA LEU A 378 1.08 14.07 -35.71
C LEU A 378 1.98 12.83 -35.56
N ASN A 379 1.66 11.72 -36.21
CA ASN A 379 2.40 10.45 -36.12
C ASN A 379 3.42 10.27 -37.25
N ARG A 380 3.32 11.07 -38.32
CA ARG A 380 4.27 11.06 -39.44
C ARG A 380 5.30 12.18 -39.32
N PRO A 381 6.56 11.93 -39.73
CA PRO A 381 7.56 12.98 -39.81
C PRO A 381 7.17 14.02 -40.86
N ALA A 382 7.32 15.29 -40.49
CA ALA A 382 7.18 16.40 -41.43
C ALA A 382 8.45 16.51 -42.30
N PRO A 383 8.45 17.30 -43.39
CA PRO A 383 9.66 17.57 -44.15
C PRO A 383 10.80 18.07 -43.23
N PRO A 384 12.07 17.66 -43.46
CA PRO A 384 13.20 18.00 -42.58
C PRO A 384 13.37 19.50 -42.31
N GLU A 385 13.00 20.35 -43.26
CA GLU A 385 13.08 21.81 -43.16
C GLU A 385 12.19 22.37 -42.06
N GLU A 386 11.00 21.78 -41.86
CA GLU A 386 10.03 22.20 -40.86
C GLU A 386 10.30 21.61 -39.46
N MET A 387 11.10 20.54 -39.38
CA MET A 387 11.37 19.85 -38.12
C MET A 387 12.46 20.56 -37.31
N PRO A 388 12.41 20.60 -35.97
CA PRO A 388 13.50 21.10 -35.14
C PRO A 388 14.76 20.22 -35.20
N ALA A 389 15.94 20.78 -34.94
CA ALA A 389 17.23 20.12 -35.11
C ALA A 389 17.32 18.73 -34.45
N LEU A 390 16.90 18.61 -33.18
CA LEU A 390 16.94 17.33 -32.44
C LEU A 390 16.07 16.23 -33.07
N LEU A 391 14.99 16.61 -33.76
CA LEU A 391 14.06 15.69 -34.41
C LEU A 391 14.51 15.28 -35.82
N ARG A 392 15.53 15.96 -36.38
CA ARG A 392 16.15 15.62 -37.67
C ARG A 392 17.24 14.56 -37.55
N LEU A 393 17.73 14.32 -36.33
CA LEU A 393 18.83 13.40 -36.10
C LEU A 393 18.46 11.96 -36.50
N SER A 394 19.39 11.29 -37.15
CA SER A 394 19.29 9.86 -37.41
C SER A 394 19.39 9.05 -36.10
N PRO A 395 18.90 7.78 -36.08
CA PRO A 395 19.06 6.91 -34.90
C PRO A 395 20.51 6.78 -34.44
N TYR A 396 21.46 6.74 -35.38
CA TYR A 396 22.89 6.66 -35.05
C TYR A 396 23.43 7.95 -34.42
N GLU A 397 23.08 9.12 -34.96
CA GLU A 397 23.54 10.41 -34.43
C GLU A 397 22.98 10.66 -33.02
N LEU A 398 21.69 10.39 -32.82
CA LEU A 398 21.07 10.54 -31.50
C LEU A 398 21.74 9.59 -30.48
N THR A 399 21.98 8.33 -30.84
CA THR A 399 22.63 7.39 -29.92
C THR A 399 24.06 7.79 -29.58
N ARG A 400 24.81 8.38 -30.53
CA ARG A 400 26.13 8.95 -30.27
C ARG A 400 26.06 10.13 -29.30
N GLU A 401 25.15 11.08 -29.51
CA GLU A 401 24.98 12.21 -28.59
C GLU A 401 24.61 11.76 -27.18
N LEU A 402 23.74 10.75 -27.05
CA LEU A 402 23.36 10.18 -25.76
C LEU A 402 24.52 9.45 -25.07
N GLN A 403 25.39 8.78 -25.82
CA GLN A 403 26.61 8.15 -25.30
C GLN A 403 27.59 9.19 -24.76
N ASP A 404 27.75 10.31 -25.47
CA ASP A 404 28.65 11.40 -25.08
C ASP A 404 28.18 12.13 -23.81
N LEU A 405 26.87 12.09 -23.51
CA LEU A 405 26.29 12.67 -22.29
C LEU A 405 26.55 11.83 -21.04
N ASN A 406 26.30 10.52 -21.12
CA ASN A 406 26.58 9.61 -20.03
C ASN A 406 26.84 8.20 -20.60
N PRO A 407 28.05 7.63 -20.43
CA PRO A 407 28.36 6.29 -20.93
C PRO A 407 27.55 5.20 -20.21
N GLY A 408 27.11 5.44 -18.97
CA GLY A 408 26.28 4.51 -18.21
C GLY A 408 24.78 4.75 -18.45
N TYR A 409 24.16 4.08 -19.42
CA TYR A 409 22.72 4.24 -19.69
C TYR A 409 22.02 2.91 -20.03
N ARG A 410 20.67 2.95 -20.01
CA ARG A 410 19.84 1.99 -20.76
C ARG A 410 19.18 2.73 -21.90
N LEU A 411 19.40 2.29 -23.11
CA LEU A 411 18.55 2.65 -24.23
C LEU A 411 17.56 1.53 -24.50
N VAL A 412 16.27 1.88 -24.48
CA VAL A 412 15.15 0.99 -24.70
C VAL A 412 14.50 1.38 -26.05
N LEU A 413 14.39 0.43 -26.97
CA LEU A 413 13.64 0.64 -28.21
C LEU A 413 12.17 0.27 -28.00
N GLY A 414 11.25 1.18 -28.31
CA GLY A 414 9.82 0.95 -28.29
C GLY A 414 9.39 0.14 -29.51
N THR A 415 8.79 -1.05 -29.31
CA THR A 415 8.44 -1.95 -30.42
C THR A 415 6.97 -1.85 -30.87
N ALA A 416 6.20 -0.93 -30.29
CA ALA A 416 4.78 -0.77 -30.64
C ALA A 416 4.65 -0.22 -32.07
N GLY A 417 3.98 -0.96 -32.96
CA GLY A 417 3.80 -0.57 -34.37
C GLY A 417 5.04 -0.79 -35.27
N LEU A 418 6.08 -1.45 -34.76
CA LEU A 418 7.26 -1.84 -35.54
C LEU A 418 7.19 -3.31 -35.95
N SER A 419 7.62 -3.62 -37.17
CA SER A 419 7.84 -5.00 -37.61
C SER A 419 9.18 -5.54 -37.12
N VAL A 420 9.40 -6.85 -37.26
CA VAL A 420 10.67 -7.49 -36.87
C VAL A 420 11.81 -6.98 -37.75
N GLU A 421 11.52 -6.65 -39.01
CA GLU A 421 12.47 -6.00 -39.90
C GLU A 421 12.83 -4.60 -39.41
N ASP A 422 11.84 -3.78 -39.06
CA ASP A 422 12.08 -2.44 -38.49
C ASP A 422 12.99 -2.51 -37.25
N VAL A 423 12.73 -3.47 -36.36
CA VAL A 423 13.55 -3.68 -35.15
C VAL A 423 14.96 -4.12 -35.51
N ALA A 424 15.14 -5.08 -36.43
CA ALA A 424 16.46 -5.56 -36.84
C ALA A 424 17.30 -4.44 -37.48
N GLU A 425 16.67 -3.60 -38.29
CA GLU A 425 17.29 -2.45 -38.95
C GLU A 425 17.73 -1.38 -37.92
N LEU A 426 16.87 -1.02 -36.97
CA LEU A 426 17.20 -0.07 -35.92
C LEU A 426 18.31 -0.57 -34.99
N LEU A 427 18.33 -1.87 -34.68
CA LEU A 427 19.40 -2.49 -33.90
C LEU A 427 20.75 -2.44 -34.63
N TRP A 428 20.72 -2.57 -35.96
CA TRP A 428 21.90 -2.43 -36.82
C TRP A 428 22.38 -0.99 -36.89
N ASP A 429 21.49 -0.05 -37.19
CA ASP A 429 21.80 1.38 -37.34
C ASP A 429 22.37 1.98 -36.04
N CYS A 430 21.88 1.53 -34.88
CA CYS A 430 22.36 1.96 -33.57
C CYS A 430 23.68 1.29 -33.12
N ARG A 431 24.27 0.38 -33.92
CA ARG A 431 25.57 -0.28 -33.67
C ARG A 431 25.74 -0.81 -32.22
N GLY A 432 24.72 -1.49 -31.69
CA GLY A 432 24.77 -2.06 -30.34
C GLY A 432 24.47 -1.10 -29.18
N ALA A 433 24.15 0.17 -29.45
CA ALA A 433 23.77 1.13 -28.39
C ALA A 433 22.44 0.78 -27.70
N VAL A 434 21.54 0.07 -28.39
CA VAL A 434 20.24 -0.35 -27.84
C VAL A 434 20.47 -1.52 -26.89
N THR A 435 20.17 -1.32 -25.60
CA THR A 435 20.43 -2.33 -24.57
C THR A 435 19.19 -3.15 -24.19
N HIS A 436 17.99 -2.60 -24.41
CA HIS A 436 16.72 -3.20 -24.02
C HIS A 436 15.68 -3.02 -25.14
N LEU A 437 14.72 -3.95 -25.23
CA LEU A 437 13.51 -3.81 -26.03
C LEU A 437 12.29 -3.70 -25.12
N GLU A 438 11.39 -2.78 -25.42
CA GLU A 438 10.05 -2.77 -24.83
C GLU A 438 9.16 -3.81 -25.54
N ILE A 439 9.41 -5.09 -25.26
CA ILE A 439 8.71 -6.23 -25.89
C ILE A 439 7.20 -6.12 -25.72
N PHE A 440 6.75 -5.51 -24.62
CA PHE A 440 5.33 -5.42 -24.32
C PHE A 440 4.95 -4.10 -23.71
N ASN A 441 3.89 -3.55 -24.29
CA ASN A 441 3.24 -2.34 -23.86
C ASN A 441 1.73 -2.61 -23.86
N MET A 442 1.09 -2.43 -22.72
CA MET A 442 -0.34 -2.74 -22.56
C MET A 442 -1.22 -1.94 -23.53
N LYS A 443 -0.91 -0.66 -23.76
CA LYS A 443 -1.65 0.20 -24.69
C LYS A 443 -1.52 -0.34 -26.12
N GLY A 444 -0.29 -0.63 -26.57
CA GLY A 444 -0.04 -1.20 -27.89
C GLY A 444 -0.70 -2.56 -28.10
N TRP A 445 -0.73 -3.42 -27.08
CA TRP A 445 -1.41 -4.72 -27.11
C TRP A 445 -2.93 -4.58 -27.30
N MET A 446 -3.54 -3.59 -26.67
CA MET A 446 -4.99 -3.36 -26.76
C MET A 446 -5.41 -2.66 -28.05
N GLU A 447 -4.55 -1.78 -28.57
CA GLU A 447 -4.73 -1.15 -29.90
C GLU A 447 -4.41 -2.12 -31.05
N GLY A 448 -3.97 -3.35 -30.78
CA GLY A 448 -3.59 -4.32 -31.80
C GLY A 448 -2.28 -4.01 -32.52
N LYS A 449 -1.49 -3.06 -32.01
CA LYS A 449 -0.20 -2.61 -32.59
C LYS A 449 0.99 -3.54 -32.27
N MET A 450 0.74 -4.67 -31.59
CA MET A 450 1.76 -5.65 -31.17
C MET A 450 1.52 -7.03 -31.81
N VAL A 451 1.34 -7.06 -33.13
CA VAL A 451 1.06 -8.30 -33.87
C VAL A 451 2.28 -9.21 -33.92
N GLU A 452 3.48 -8.65 -34.16
CA GLU A 452 4.71 -9.43 -34.38
C GLU A 452 5.52 -9.72 -33.09
N ILE A 453 4.88 -9.64 -31.92
CA ILE A 453 5.56 -9.84 -30.64
C ILE A 453 6.38 -11.14 -30.62
N GLY A 454 5.81 -12.24 -31.13
CA GLY A 454 6.43 -13.55 -31.21
C GLY A 454 7.75 -13.57 -31.98
N ALA A 455 7.76 -12.97 -33.16
CA ALA A 455 8.93 -12.94 -34.03
C ALA A 455 10.02 -11.99 -33.50
N ILE A 456 9.65 -10.86 -32.89
CA ILE A 456 10.60 -9.96 -32.20
C ILE A 456 11.26 -10.66 -31.02
N GLY A 457 10.48 -11.40 -30.23
CA GLY A 457 11.02 -12.19 -29.11
C GLY A 457 11.94 -13.32 -29.57
N GLU A 458 11.66 -13.91 -30.74
CA GLU A 458 12.55 -14.91 -31.33
C GLU A 458 13.89 -14.30 -31.78
N LEU A 459 13.87 -13.14 -32.45
CA LEU A 459 15.07 -12.41 -32.84
C LEU A 459 15.93 -12.08 -31.61
N GLN A 460 15.32 -11.52 -30.56
CA GLN A 460 16.01 -11.23 -29.31
C GLN A 460 16.63 -12.48 -28.69
N ARG A 461 15.89 -13.60 -28.66
CA ARG A 461 16.39 -14.85 -28.10
C ARG A 461 17.57 -15.39 -28.91
N ALA A 462 17.50 -15.32 -30.24
CA ALA A 462 18.57 -15.77 -31.13
C ALA A 462 19.85 -14.94 -30.92
N LEU A 463 19.73 -13.61 -30.77
CA LEU A 463 20.84 -12.72 -30.46
C LEU A 463 21.44 -13.01 -29.06
N ASN A 464 20.59 -13.10 -28.03
CA ASN A 464 21.03 -13.29 -26.64
C ASN A 464 21.70 -14.63 -26.37
N LEU A 465 21.22 -15.71 -26.99
CA LEU A 465 21.82 -17.04 -26.88
C LEU A 465 23.05 -17.19 -27.79
N GLY A 466 23.34 -16.19 -28.62
CA GLY A 466 24.46 -16.24 -29.55
C GLY A 466 24.28 -17.24 -30.70
N LEU A 467 23.04 -17.53 -31.12
CA LEU A 467 22.74 -18.51 -32.18
C LEU A 467 22.95 -17.91 -33.58
N GLY A 468 24.20 -17.75 -34.01
CA GLY A 468 24.57 -17.15 -35.30
C GLY A 468 23.82 -17.71 -36.53
N PRO A 469 23.73 -19.05 -36.71
CA PRO A 469 22.97 -19.64 -37.82
C PRO A 469 21.48 -19.27 -37.81
N ARG A 470 20.87 -19.15 -36.62
CA ARG A 470 19.45 -18.79 -36.48
C ARG A 470 19.24 -17.33 -36.82
N VAL A 471 20.12 -16.42 -36.38
CA VAL A 471 20.08 -15.00 -36.76
C VAL A 471 20.20 -14.86 -38.29
N LYS A 472 21.14 -15.57 -38.91
CA LYS A 472 21.30 -15.59 -40.38
C LYS A 472 20.04 -16.09 -41.10
N GLN A 473 19.38 -17.12 -40.56
CA GLN A 473 18.13 -17.65 -41.10
C GLN A 473 17.00 -16.60 -41.03
N ILE A 474 16.84 -15.95 -39.88
CA ILE A 474 15.82 -14.91 -39.67
C ILE A 474 16.06 -13.75 -40.64
N VAL A 475 17.29 -13.23 -40.74
CA VAL A 475 17.64 -12.14 -41.68
C VAL A 475 17.40 -12.55 -43.13
N ARG A 476 17.72 -13.80 -43.52
CA ARG A 476 17.40 -14.31 -44.87
C ARG A 476 15.90 -14.34 -45.17
N GLN A 477 15.07 -14.68 -44.18
CA GLN A 477 13.62 -14.66 -44.35
C GLN A 477 13.11 -13.22 -44.53
N MET A 478 13.66 -12.27 -43.78
CA MET A 478 13.35 -10.85 -43.93
C MET A 478 13.68 -10.33 -45.33
N VAL A 479 14.87 -10.67 -45.87
CA VAL A 479 15.24 -10.32 -47.26
C VAL A 479 14.20 -10.83 -48.26
N ARG A 480 13.82 -12.11 -48.16
CA ARG A 480 12.81 -12.71 -49.05
C ARG A 480 11.45 -12.03 -48.94
N HIS A 481 11.02 -11.68 -47.72
CA HIS A 481 9.77 -10.96 -47.52
C HIS A 481 9.80 -9.57 -48.14
N MET A 482 10.92 -8.85 -48.06
CA MET A 482 11.06 -7.52 -48.69
C MET A 482 11.09 -7.62 -50.22
N GLU A 483 11.80 -8.61 -50.78
CA GLU A 483 11.81 -8.88 -52.23
C GLU A 483 10.41 -9.22 -52.75
N GLN A 484 9.62 -9.99 -52.00
CA GLN A 484 8.23 -10.29 -52.34
C GLN A 484 7.29 -9.08 -52.27
N ARG A 485 7.60 -8.09 -51.42
CA ARG A 485 6.86 -6.82 -51.32
C ARG A 485 7.30 -5.78 -52.36
N GLY A 486 8.38 -6.02 -53.09
CA GLY A 486 8.93 -5.10 -54.10
C GLY A 486 9.74 -3.94 -53.52
N ASP A 487 10.27 -4.06 -52.30
CA ASP A 487 11.10 -3.03 -51.65
C ASP A 487 12.61 -3.33 -51.83
N ASP A 488 13.11 -3.09 -53.04
CA ASP A 488 14.48 -3.45 -53.44
C ASP A 488 15.57 -2.68 -52.69
N VAL A 489 15.29 -1.43 -52.30
CA VAL A 489 16.22 -0.57 -51.55
C VAL A 489 16.44 -1.13 -50.16
N ARG A 490 15.34 -1.46 -49.46
CA ARG A 490 15.42 -2.05 -48.13
C ARG A 490 15.99 -3.46 -48.18
N ALA A 491 15.64 -4.26 -49.20
CA ALA A 491 16.24 -5.57 -49.42
C ALA A 491 17.77 -5.50 -49.60
N ALA A 492 18.29 -4.48 -50.30
CA ALA A 492 19.74 -4.26 -50.44
C ALA A 492 20.42 -4.00 -49.08
N LYS A 493 19.82 -3.17 -48.22
CA LYS A 493 20.31 -2.94 -46.85
C LYS A 493 20.32 -4.24 -46.02
N PHE A 494 19.28 -5.06 -46.11
CA PHE A 494 19.25 -6.35 -45.42
C PHE A 494 20.23 -7.38 -45.99
N ARG A 495 20.59 -7.31 -47.28
CA ARG A 495 21.68 -8.10 -47.87
C ARG A 495 23.04 -7.68 -47.28
N ASP A 496 23.26 -6.40 -47.04
CA ASP A 496 24.46 -5.91 -46.34
C ASP A 496 24.49 -6.36 -44.87
N ILE A 497 23.36 -6.25 -44.16
CA ILE A 497 23.21 -6.80 -42.79
C ILE A 497 23.49 -8.31 -42.80
N LEU A 498 23.00 -9.04 -43.80
CA LEU A 498 23.22 -10.48 -43.95
C LEU A 498 24.71 -10.84 -44.14
N HIS A 499 25.45 -10.02 -44.88
CA HIS A 499 26.89 -10.18 -45.05
C HIS A 499 27.65 -9.87 -43.74
N ASN A 500 27.18 -8.86 -43.00
CA ASN A 500 27.79 -8.39 -41.76
C ASN A 500 27.13 -8.92 -40.46
N VAL A 501 26.36 -10.01 -40.52
CA VAL A 501 25.73 -10.62 -39.32
C VAL A 501 26.71 -10.85 -38.17
N PRO A 502 27.98 -11.29 -38.39
CA PRO A 502 28.93 -11.45 -37.29
C PRO A 502 29.11 -10.18 -36.46
N LYS A 503 29.13 -9.00 -37.09
CA LYS A 503 29.22 -7.72 -36.37
C LYS A 503 27.99 -7.50 -35.51
N LEU A 504 26.78 -7.63 -36.06
CA LEU A 504 25.53 -7.47 -35.30
C LEU A 504 25.48 -8.44 -34.10
N TRP A 505 25.91 -9.68 -34.32
CA TRP A 505 25.97 -10.73 -33.32
C TRP A 505 26.96 -10.43 -32.20
N GLU A 506 28.15 -9.90 -32.53
CA GLU A 506 29.21 -9.60 -31.57
C GLU A 506 28.78 -8.53 -30.54
N HIS A 507 28.02 -7.51 -30.96
CA HIS A 507 27.52 -6.47 -30.07
C HIS A 507 26.67 -7.03 -28.90
N TYR A 508 25.87 -8.06 -29.15
CA TYR A 508 24.90 -8.60 -28.17
C TYR A 508 25.35 -9.89 -27.48
N ARG A 509 26.47 -10.49 -27.92
CA ARG A 509 27.03 -11.71 -27.30
C ARG A 509 27.41 -11.51 -25.85
N HIS A 510 28.10 -10.41 -25.55
CA HIS A 510 28.60 -10.11 -24.20
C HIS A 510 27.63 -9.24 -23.39
N ASN A 511 26.77 -8.47 -24.08
CA ASN A 511 25.74 -7.64 -23.49
C ASN A 511 24.36 -8.07 -24.03
N PRO A 512 23.69 -9.05 -23.39
CA PRO A 512 22.42 -9.54 -23.89
C PRO A 512 21.37 -8.42 -23.85
N LEU A 513 20.59 -8.34 -24.92
CA LEU A 513 19.46 -7.45 -25.10
C LEU A 513 18.36 -7.79 -24.09
N LYS A 514 18.05 -6.88 -23.17
CA LYS A 514 17.09 -7.14 -22.07
C LYS A 514 15.67 -6.75 -22.45
N SER A 515 14.70 -7.26 -21.70
CA SER A 515 13.27 -7.02 -21.92
C SER A 515 12.74 -5.94 -20.97
N ARG A 516 11.83 -5.09 -21.45
CA ARG A 516 11.05 -4.14 -20.65
C ARG A 516 9.57 -4.33 -20.92
N LEU A 517 8.76 -4.16 -19.86
CA LEU A 517 7.30 -4.30 -19.92
C LEU A 517 6.66 -3.05 -19.31
N GLY A 518 5.90 -2.33 -20.11
CA GLY A 518 5.23 -1.08 -19.73
C GLY A 518 3.72 -1.17 -19.85
N THR A 519 3.00 -0.29 -19.14
CA THR A 519 1.57 -0.12 -19.38
C THR A 519 1.21 1.10 -20.22
N SER A 520 2.07 2.13 -20.26
CA SER A 520 1.84 3.43 -20.93
C SER A 520 0.42 3.98 -20.72
N SER A 521 -0.05 3.91 -19.48
CA SER A 521 -1.45 4.07 -19.09
C SER A 521 -1.98 5.51 -19.20
N ALA A 522 -2.23 5.96 -20.43
CA ALA A 522 -2.83 7.27 -20.75
C ALA A 522 -4.21 7.20 -21.42
N SER A 523 -4.64 6.07 -22.03
CA SER A 523 -5.94 5.99 -22.76
C SER A 523 -7.13 5.63 -21.85
N ARG A 524 -8.38 5.86 -22.27
CA ARG A 524 -9.57 5.58 -21.42
C ARG A 524 -10.00 4.12 -21.43
N ARG A 525 -9.67 3.35 -22.47
CA ARG A 525 -9.64 1.87 -22.47
C ARG A 525 -8.51 1.29 -21.58
N SER A 526 -7.82 2.12 -20.79
CA SER A 526 -6.69 1.70 -19.96
C SER A 526 -7.13 0.74 -18.86
N PHE A 527 -6.60 -0.46 -18.98
CA PHE A 527 -6.02 -1.16 -17.84
C PHE A 527 -5.26 -0.21 -16.92
N GLY A 528 -5.54 -0.26 -15.62
CA GLY A 528 -4.74 0.51 -14.67
C GLY A 528 -3.25 0.15 -14.74
N MET A 529 -2.38 1.16 -14.57
CA MET A 529 -0.92 1.02 -14.39
C MET A 529 -0.52 -0.18 -13.51
N GLY A 530 0.56 -0.88 -13.88
CA GLY A 530 1.23 -1.86 -13.04
C GLY A 530 1.12 -3.33 -13.48
N LEU A 531 2.26 -4.02 -13.54
CA LEU A 531 2.37 -5.45 -13.80
C LEU A 531 2.93 -6.19 -12.58
N VAL A 532 2.61 -7.47 -12.42
CA VAL A 532 3.11 -8.33 -11.35
C VAL A 532 3.37 -9.75 -11.84
N LEU A 533 4.42 -10.38 -11.30
CA LEU A 533 4.68 -11.80 -11.54
C LEU A 533 3.86 -12.66 -10.59
N LYS A 534 3.03 -13.54 -11.17
CA LYS A 534 2.07 -14.41 -10.47
C LYS A 534 2.73 -15.21 -9.34
N GLU A 535 3.90 -15.78 -9.59
CA GLU A 535 4.65 -16.63 -8.65
C GLU A 535 5.03 -15.93 -7.33
N THR A 536 5.17 -14.60 -7.38
CA THR A 536 5.57 -13.81 -6.20
C THR A 536 4.40 -13.44 -5.28
N LEU A 537 3.16 -13.72 -5.71
CA LEU A 537 1.95 -13.39 -4.98
C LEU A 537 1.50 -14.52 -4.03
N PRO A 538 0.76 -14.18 -2.95
CA PRO A 538 0.11 -15.19 -2.10
C PRO A 538 -0.85 -16.07 -2.90
N ARG A 539 -0.94 -17.36 -2.54
CA ARG A 539 -1.83 -18.36 -3.20
C ARG A 539 -3.29 -17.91 -3.33
N ARG A 540 -3.78 -17.12 -2.37
CA ARG A 540 -5.15 -16.57 -2.39
C ARG A 540 -5.34 -15.50 -3.45
N SER A 541 -4.38 -14.58 -3.56
CA SER A 541 -4.38 -13.55 -4.61
C SER A 541 -4.31 -14.18 -6.00
N LEU A 542 -3.51 -15.25 -6.15
CA LEU A 542 -3.47 -16.05 -7.38
C LEU A 542 -4.83 -16.64 -7.76
N ALA A 543 -5.57 -17.20 -6.80
CA ALA A 543 -6.91 -17.73 -7.05
C ALA A 543 -7.88 -16.62 -7.49
N GLU A 544 -7.79 -15.42 -6.92
CA GLU A 544 -8.60 -14.28 -7.32
C GLU A 544 -8.25 -13.77 -8.72
N LEU A 545 -6.95 -13.65 -9.03
CA LEU A 545 -6.47 -13.25 -10.36
C LEU A 545 -6.89 -14.25 -11.43
N ARG A 546 -6.83 -15.56 -11.17
CA ARG A 546 -7.31 -16.59 -12.09
C ARG A 546 -8.80 -16.47 -12.38
N ARG A 547 -9.61 -16.10 -11.38
CA ARG A 547 -11.05 -15.83 -11.58
C ARG A 547 -11.27 -14.62 -12.50
N LYS A 548 -10.51 -13.53 -12.29
CA LYS A 548 -10.60 -12.30 -13.11
C LYS A 548 -10.06 -12.48 -14.54
N GLN A 549 -9.01 -13.28 -14.72
CA GLN A 549 -8.40 -13.55 -16.03
C GLN A 549 -9.33 -14.26 -17.01
N ARG A 550 -10.43 -14.88 -16.53
CA ARG A 550 -11.46 -15.44 -17.44
C ARG A 550 -12.12 -14.39 -18.35
N HIS A 551 -12.10 -13.12 -17.97
CA HIS A 551 -12.72 -12.02 -18.74
C HIS A 551 -11.70 -11.10 -19.44
N THR A 552 -10.40 -11.40 -19.39
CA THR A 552 -9.34 -10.55 -19.99
C THR A 552 -8.41 -11.37 -20.87
N ARG A 553 -7.92 -10.77 -21.97
CA ARG A 553 -6.89 -11.41 -22.80
C ARG A 553 -5.62 -11.64 -21.96
N PRO A 554 -5.08 -12.87 -21.91
CA PRO A 554 -3.87 -13.15 -21.15
C PRO A 554 -2.67 -12.41 -21.77
N ILE A 555 -1.76 -11.92 -20.93
CA ILE A 555 -0.50 -11.33 -21.35
C ILE A 555 0.42 -12.48 -21.79
N PRO A 556 0.93 -12.52 -23.04
CA PRO A 556 1.65 -13.67 -23.58
C PRO A 556 3.14 -13.72 -23.18
N ILE A 557 3.46 -13.45 -21.91
CA ILE A 557 4.85 -13.24 -21.45
C ILE A 557 5.15 -14.05 -20.20
N CYS A 558 6.25 -14.79 -20.28
CA CYS A 558 6.84 -15.55 -19.19
C CYS A 558 8.19 -14.94 -18.80
N SER A 559 8.27 -14.37 -17.61
CA SER A 559 9.54 -13.93 -17.02
C SER A 559 9.96 -14.94 -15.94
N PRO A 560 11.10 -15.64 -16.09
CA PRO A 560 11.58 -16.56 -15.05
C PRO A 560 11.91 -15.82 -13.74
N VAL A 561 11.65 -16.48 -12.61
CA VAL A 561 11.85 -15.93 -11.26
C VAL A 561 12.71 -16.87 -10.43
N GLU A 562 13.64 -16.31 -9.67
CA GLU A 562 14.47 -17.04 -8.71
C GLU A 562 14.03 -16.74 -7.27
N GLU A 563 13.82 -17.80 -6.48
CA GLU A 563 13.57 -17.70 -5.04
C GLU A 563 14.89 -17.83 -4.27
N ARG A 564 15.26 -16.80 -3.51
CA ARG A 564 16.41 -16.83 -2.60
C ARG A 564 15.96 -16.89 -1.14
N LEU A 565 16.31 -17.97 -0.46
CA LEU A 565 16.14 -18.12 0.99
C LEU A 565 17.47 -17.84 1.70
N THR A 566 17.50 -16.81 2.55
CA THR A 566 18.67 -16.47 3.36
C THR A 566 18.37 -16.75 4.82
N PHE A 567 19.23 -17.53 5.48
CA PHE A 567 19.14 -17.80 6.93
C PHE A 567 20.24 -17.03 7.65
N ARG A 568 19.87 -16.21 8.64
CA ARG A 568 20.82 -15.41 9.44
C ARG A 568 20.68 -15.75 10.91
N THR A 569 21.79 -15.73 11.65
CA THR A 569 21.74 -15.79 13.11
C THR A 569 21.21 -14.46 13.64
N PRO A 570 20.17 -14.47 14.51
CA PRO A 570 19.64 -13.23 15.09
C PRO A 570 20.71 -12.56 15.96
N GLU A 571 20.86 -11.24 15.84
CA GLU A 571 21.79 -10.44 16.68
C GLU A 571 21.39 -10.48 18.16
N ASN A 572 20.08 -10.54 18.46
CA ASN A 572 19.54 -10.62 19.81
C ASN A 572 18.58 -11.82 19.95
N PRO A 573 19.10 -13.05 20.17
CA PRO A 573 18.29 -14.26 20.20
C PRO A 573 17.37 -14.33 21.42
N SER A 574 16.09 -14.65 21.19
CA SER A 574 15.12 -14.98 22.23
C SER A 574 15.47 -16.30 22.94
N PHE A 575 14.89 -16.54 24.12
CA PHE A 575 15.09 -17.79 24.87
C PHE A 575 14.84 -19.04 24.00
N TRP A 576 13.72 -19.05 23.27
CA TRP A 576 13.36 -20.14 22.35
C TRP A 576 14.32 -20.27 21.16
N GLN A 577 14.85 -19.16 20.64
CA GLN A 577 15.84 -19.20 19.56
C GLN A 577 17.18 -19.76 20.05
N ARG A 578 17.57 -19.50 21.31
CA ARG A 578 18.76 -20.11 21.94
C ARG A 578 18.58 -21.60 22.15
N LEU A 579 17.41 -22.02 22.62
CA LEU A 579 17.08 -23.44 22.78
C LEU A 579 17.06 -24.16 21.42
N GLY A 580 16.41 -23.56 20.42
CA GLY A 580 16.40 -24.06 19.04
C GLY A 580 17.80 -24.11 18.42
N ALA A 581 18.70 -23.19 18.79
CA ALA A 581 20.09 -23.22 18.35
C ALA A 581 20.85 -24.45 18.88
N ARG A 582 20.56 -24.90 20.10
CA ARG A 582 21.14 -26.15 20.66
C ARG A 582 20.64 -27.40 19.93
N LEU A 583 19.42 -27.36 19.43
CA LEU A 583 18.82 -28.46 18.66
C LEU A 583 19.32 -28.53 17.20
N ARG A 584 20.19 -27.61 16.74
CA ARG A 584 20.75 -27.62 15.38
C ARG A 584 21.67 -28.80 15.08
N ILE A 585 22.16 -29.46 16.12
CA ILE A 585 23.04 -30.64 16.02
C ILE A 585 22.27 -31.83 15.45
N LEU A 586 20.94 -31.86 15.61
CA LEU A 586 20.08 -32.92 15.09
C LEU A 586 19.96 -32.84 13.55
N PRO A 587 19.93 -34.00 12.85
CA PRO A 587 19.73 -34.04 11.41
C PRO A 587 18.38 -33.40 11.03
N GLY A 588 18.37 -32.52 10.03
CA GLY A 588 17.20 -31.76 9.60
C GLY A 588 16.90 -30.47 10.38
N CYS A 589 17.57 -30.23 11.51
CA CYS A 589 17.31 -29.08 12.40
C CYS A 589 18.29 -27.89 12.22
N ARG A 590 19.14 -27.90 11.19
CA ARG A 590 20.22 -26.91 10.98
C ARG A 590 19.77 -25.45 10.98
N HIS A 591 18.53 -25.18 10.58
CA HIS A 591 17.97 -23.82 10.47
C HIS A 591 17.14 -23.39 11.71
N LEU A 592 17.00 -24.24 12.74
CA LEU A 592 16.23 -23.90 13.93
C LEU A 592 16.80 -22.69 14.68
N GLY A 593 15.94 -21.75 15.04
CA GLY A 593 16.34 -20.51 15.72
C GLY A 593 17.11 -19.50 14.84
N MET A 594 17.22 -19.71 13.53
CA MET A 594 17.73 -18.70 12.58
C MET A 594 16.59 -17.83 12.06
N GLU A 595 16.90 -16.58 11.71
CA GLU A 595 15.99 -15.70 10.99
C GLU A 595 15.96 -16.09 9.51
N ARG A 596 14.76 -16.44 9.02
CA ARG A 596 14.54 -16.79 7.61
C ARG A 596 14.06 -15.56 6.85
N ARG A 597 14.83 -15.12 5.86
CA ARG A 597 14.44 -14.06 4.92
C ARG A 597 14.22 -14.66 3.53
N ARG A 598 13.07 -14.37 2.93
CA ARG A 598 12.68 -14.78 1.59
C ARG A 598 12.78 -13.60 0.64
N GLU A 599 13.51 -13.74 -0.45
CA GLU A 599 13.64 -12.71 -1.49
C GLU A 599 13.35 -13.30 -2.86
N TRP A 600 12.63 -12.54 -3.68
CA TRP A 600 12.40 -12.86 -5.08
C TRP A 600 13.30 -12.02 -5.97
N LYS A 601 13.91 -12.63 -6.97
CA LYS A 601 14.72 -11.96 -7.98
C LYS A 601 14.22 -12.34 -9.37
N ALA A 602 14.22 -11.39 -10.30
CA ALA A 602 14.08 -11.73 -11.70
C ALA A 602 15.30 -12.56 -12.11
N ALA A 603 15.08 -13.67 -12.82
CA ALA A 603 16.18 -14.53 -13.24
C ALA A 603 17.10 -13.79 -14.23
N SER A 604 18.32 -14.32 -14.39
CA SER A 604 19.29 -13.78 -15.35
C SER A 604 18.83 -13.91 -16.81
N GLU A 605 17.97 -14.89 -17.10
CA GLU A 605 17.39 -15.12 -18.41
C GLU A 605 16.33 -14.07 -18.79
N GLY A 606 16.32 -13.66 -20.06
CA GLY A 606 15.35 -12.71 -20.61
C GLY A 606 13.92 -13.26 -20.65
N CYS A 607 12.94 -12.36 -20.81
CA CYS A 607 11.53 -12.76 -20.93
C CYS A 607 11.31 -13.63 -22.17
N ARG A 608 10.46 -14.65 -22.04
CA ARG A 608 10.04 -15.55 -23.12
C ARG A 608 8.59 -15.29 -23.47
N ILE A 609 8.24 -15.46 -24.74
CA ILE A 609 6.86 -15.34 -25.20
C ILE A 609 6.19 -16.70 -25.08
N CYS A 610 5.08 -16.75 -24.37
CA CYS A 610 4.33 -17.98 -24.13
C CYS A 610 2.82 -17.69 -24.16
N PRO A 611 2.00 -18.60 -24.70
CA PRO A 611 0.55 -18.38 -24.77
C PRO A 611 -0.08 -18.17 -23.38
N ASN A 612 0.44 -18.86 -22.36
CA ASN A 612 0.04 -18.69 -20.96
C ASN A 612 1.13 -17.98 -20.15
N GLY A 613 1.16 -16.65 -20.21
CA GLY A 613 2.15 -15.86 -19.47
C GLY A 613 2.00 -15.90 -17.95
N ASN A 614 3.13 -15.75 -17.24
CA ASN A 614 3.18 -15.63 -15.78
C ASN A 614 3.08 -14.18 -15.28
N VAL A 615 2.99 -13.20 -16.19
CA VAL A 615 2.71 -11.80 -15.87
C VAL A 615 1.19 -11.61 -15.72
N ALA A 616 0.79 -10.85 -14.71
CA ALA A 616 -0.58 -10.40 -14.51
C ALA A 616 -0.62 -8.88 -14.40
N ASN A 617 -1.71 -8.30 -14.89
CA ASN A 617 -1.96 -6.88 -14.71
C ASN A 617 -2.57 -6.61 -13.33
N LEU A 618 -2.07 -5.57 -12.65
CA LEU A 618 -2.58 -5.07 -11.38
C LEU A 618 -3.74 -4.08 -11.55
N GLY A 619 -3.88 -3.47 -12.73
CA GLY A 619 -5.01 -2.64 -13.07
C GLY A 619 -6.26 -3.46 -13.34
N GLY A 620 -7.34 -3.19 -12.59
CA GLY A 620 -8.67 -3.61 -12.99
C GLY A 620 -9.08 -2.98 -14.34
N LEU A 621 -9.92 -3.68 -15.09
CA LEU A 621 -10.67 -3.08 -16.20
C LEU A 621 -11.63 -2.06 -15.60
N ASN A 622 -11.45 -0.78 -15.91
CA ASN A 622 -12.57 0.14 -15.83
C ASN A 622 -13.49 -0.22 -16.99
N LEU A 623 -14.48 -1.08 -16.77
CA LEU A 623 -15.58 -1.26 -17.71
C LEU A 623 -16.18 0.12 -17.93
N VAL A 624 -16.24 0.53 -19.19
CA VAL A 624 -16.76 1.82 -19.63
C VAL A 624 -18.10 2.07 -18.94
N THR A 625 -18.11 2.95 -17.93
CA THR A 625 -19.34 3.65 -17.59
C THR A 625 -19.55 4.60 -18.74
N GLY A 626 -20.60 4.37 -19.53
CA GLY A 626 -21.01 5.31 -20.58
C GLY A 626 -21.28 6.70 -20.02
N ASN A 627 -21.65 7.62 -20.90
CA ASN A 627 -21.87 9.03 -20.54
C ASN A 627 -23.05 9.26 -19.57
N ASN A 628 -23.71 8.19 -19.10
CA ASN A 628 -24.88 8.18 -18.20
C ASN A 628 -26.04 9.01 -18.78
N LEU A 629 -26.16 9.06 -20.10
CA LEU A 629 -27.25 9.70 -20.83
C LEU A 629 -28.50 8.83 -20.80
N LEU A 630 -28.32 7.51 -20.91
CA LEU A 630 -29.40 6.53 -20.86
C LEU A 630 -30.06 6.36 -19.49
N GLY A 631 -29.51 6.99 -18.44
CA GLY A 631 -29.96 6.82 -17.07
C GLY A 631 -30.00 5.35 -16.68
N LYS A 632 -28.92 4.78 -16.12
CA LYS A 632 -29.02 3.43 -15.55
C LYS A 632 -30.23 3.38 -14.63
N SER A 633 -31.21 2.55 -14.98
CA SER A 633 -32.41 2.25 -14.20
C SER A 633 -31.95 1.69 -12.86
N GLY A 634 -31.74 2.64 -11.97
CA GLY A 634 -31.03 2.51 -10.73
C GLY A 634 -31.29 3.82 -10.02
N VAL A 635 -32.58 4.17 -9.93
CA VAL A 635 -33.09 4.96 -8.83
C VAL A 635 -32.31 4.46 -7.62
N CYS A 636 -31.45 5.32 -7.05
CA CYS A 636 -30.92 5.12 -5.72
C CYS A 636 -32.12 5.26 -4.78
N GLY A 637 -33.07 4.32 -4.85
CA GLY A 637 -33.92 4.01 -3.73
C GLY A 637 -32.96 3.73 -2.60
N GLU A 638 -33.17 4.39 -1.47
CA GLU A 638 -32.34 4.23 -0.28
C GLU A 638 -32.39 2.77 0.16
N VAL A 639 -31.56 1.92 -0.45
CA VAL A 639 -31.44 0.52 -0.08
C VAL A 639 -30.89 0.56 1.35
N ARG A 640 -31.77 0.16 2.28
CA ARG A 640 -31.50 0.10 3.71
C ARG A 640 -30.08 -0.47 3.92
N PRO A 641 -29.25 0.15 4.78
CA PRO A 641 -27.94 -0.40 5.06
C PRO A 641 -28.11 -1.86 5.51
N GLY A 642 -27.36 -2.79 4.92
CA GLY A 642 -27.43 -4.19 5.32
C GLY A 642 -26.90 -4.38 6.76
N PHE A 643 -27.15 -5.57 7.33
CA PHE A 643 -26.64 -6.00 8.63
C PHE A 643 -25.14 -5.69 8.92
N PRO A 644 -24.21 -5.68 7.93
CA PRO A 644 -22.81 -5.33 8.20
C PRO A 644 -22.57 -3.92 8.72
N TYR A 645 -23.52 -3.00 8.54
CA TYR A 645 -23.45 -1.61 8.97
C TYR A 645 -24.28 -1.36 10.23
N LEU A 646 -24.54 -2.37 11.07
CA LEU A 646 -25.22 -2.16 12.35
C LEU A 646 -24.29 -1.49 13.37
N ASN A 647 -24.88 -0.72 14.29
CA ASN A 647 -24.17 -0.06 15.37
C ASN A 647 -23.44 -1.10 16.22
N SER A 648 -22.23 -0.78 16.68
CA SER A 648 -21.39 -1.72 17.44
C SER A 648 -22.07 -2.19 18.73
N ALA A 649 -22.85 -1.34 19.40
CA ALA A 649 -23.57 -1.71 20.61
C ALA A 649 -24.65 -2.77 20.32
N VAL A 650 -25.45 -2.54 19.28
CA VAL A 650 -26.51 -3.46 18.84
C VAL A 650 -25.90 -4.78 18.34
N SER A 651 -24.82 -4.71 17.54
CA SER A 651 -24.12 -5.89 17.07
C SER A 651 -23.52 -6.71 18.21
N ASN A 652 -22.91 -6.06 19.22
CA ASN A 652 -22.35 -6.74 20.38
C ASN A 652 -23.43 -7.42 21.22
N TRP A 653 -24.58 -6.76 21.43
CA TRP A 653 -25.70 -7.36 22.14
C TRP A 653 -26.26 -8.59 21.42
N LEU A 654 -26.45 -8.49 20.09
CA LEU A 654 -26.90 -9.61 19.26
C LEU A 654 -25.93 -10.81 19.32
N LYS A 655 -24.62 -10.55 19.33
CA LYS A 655 -23.60 -11.62 19.46
C LYS A 655 -23.68 -12.33 20.81
N VAL A 656 -23.85 -11.57 21.89
CA VAL A 656 -23.99 -12.16 23.23
C VAL A 656 -25.24 -13.04 23.29
N LEU A 657 -26.37 -12.58 22.75
CA LEU A 657 -27.59 -13.39 22.65
C LEU A 657 -27.42 -14.66 21.82
N LEU A 658 -26.75 -14.55 20.66
CA LEU A 658 -26.50 -15.68 19.77
C LEU A 658 -25.68 -16.78 20.45
N GLY A 659 -24.79 -16.43 21.37
CA GLY A 659 -24.07 -17.40 22.19
C GLY A 659 -24.86 -17.86 23.42
N PHE A 660 -25.56 -16.93 24.08
CA PHE A 660 -26.21 -17.18 25.36
C PHE A 660 -27.44 -18.09 25.21
N ILE A 661 -28.30 -17.85 24.22
CA ILE A 661 -29.54 -18.61 24.03
C ILE A 661 -29.24 -20.11 23.81
N PRO A 662 -28.35 -20.51 22.87
CA PRO A 662 -28.03 -21.92 22.69
C PRO A 662 -27.37 -22.56 23.90
N ALA A 663 -26.47 -21.83 24.58
CA ALA A 663 -25.81 -22.33 25.78
C ALA A 663 -26.82 -22.57 26.91
N PHE A 664 -27.74 -21.63 27.13
CA PHE A 664 -28.78 -21.72 28.15
C PHE A 664 -29.65 -22.97 27.97
N PHE A 665 -30.15 -23.21 26.76
CA PHE A 665 -30.91 -24.42 26.47
C PHE A 665 -30.05 -25.69 26.55
N SER A 666 -28.77 -25.62 26.19
CA SER A 666 -27.86 -26.78 26.32
C SER A 666 -27.65 -27.17 27.77
N PHE A 667 -27.45 -26.20 28.68
CA PHE A 667 -27.31 -26.48 30.11
C PHE A 667 -28.59 -27.05 30.73
N LEU A 668 -29.76 -26.53 30.34
CA LEU A 668 -31.05 -27.08 30.77
C LEU A 668 -31.29 -28.51 30.27
N TYR A 669 -30.82 -28.83 29.07
CA TYR A 669 -31.02 -30.16 28.47
C TYR A 669 -30.06 -31.23 29.01
N THR A 670 -28.86 -30.83 29.44
CA THR A 670 -27.75 -31.78 29.67
C THR A 670 -27.32 -31.97 31.13
N GLN A 671 -27.73 -31.09 32.04
CA GLN A 671 -27.27 -31.11 33.43
C GLN A 671 -28.37 -31.57 34.39
N ASP A 672 -28.05 -32.58 35.20
CA ASP A 672 -28.98 -33.15 36.19
C ASP A 672 -29.09 -32.28 37.46
N TRP A 673 -28.11 -31.42 37.73
CA TRP A 673 -28.10 -30.55 38.90
C TRP A 673 -28.83 -29.22 38.63
N TRP A 674 -29.91 -28.95 39.37
CA TRP A 674 -30.77 -27.77 39.19
C TRP A 674 -30.01 -26.43 39.17
N PHE A 675 -28.99 -26.28 40.03
CA PHE A 675 -28.22 -25.03 40.12
C PHE A 675 -27.41 -24.80 38.85
N LEU A 676 -26.74 -25.84 38.35
CA LEU A 676 -25.94 -25.75 37.13
C LEU A 676 -26.82 -25.68 35.87
N ALA A 677 -28.01 -26.27 35.88
CA ALA A 677 -28.97 -26.16 34.78
C ALA A 677 -29.44 -24.71 34.57
N TRP A 678 -29.75 -23.97 35.64
CA TRP A 678 -30.21 -22.58 35.56
C TRP A 678 -29.09 -21.54 35.54
N PHE A 679 -28.04 -21.71 36.35
CA PHE A 679 -26.95 -20.75 36.50
C PHE A 679 -25.68 -21.11 35.74
N GLY A 680 -25.57 -22.32 35.20
CA GLY A 680 -24.36 -22.80 34.52
C GLY A 680 -23.92 -21.89 33.37
N THR A 681 -24.87 -21.42 32.55
CA THR A 681 -24.56 -20.48 31.46
C THR A 681 -23.99 -19.16 31.97
N PHE A 682 -24.54 -18.61 33.05
CA PHE A 682 -24.05 -17.36 33.65
C PHE A 682 -22.65 -17.53 34.23
N ILE A 683 -22.39 -18.64 34.92
CA ILE A 683 -21.06 -18.98 35.46
C ILE A 683 -20.06 -19.14 34.31
N TRP A 684 -20.43 -19.86 33.25
CA TRP A 684 -19.57 -20.12 32.09
C TRP A 684 -19.20 -18.84 31.32
N PHE A 685 -20.17 -17.94 31.13
CA PHE A 685 -19.97 -16.62 30.55
C PHE A 685 -19.16 -15.72 31.49
N GLY A 686 -19.40 -15.79 32.80
CA GLY A 686 -18.66 -15.07 33.83
C GLY A 686 -17.17 -15.40 33.82
N ILE A 687 -16.82 -16.69 33.88
CA ILE A 687 -15.42 -17.17 33.82
C ILE A 687 -14.75 -16.68 32.53
N THR A 688 -15.42 -16.85 31.39
CA THR A 688 -14.90 -16.42 30.08
C THR A 688 -14.73 -14.90 30.00
N GLY A 689 -15.67 -14.15 30.59
CA GLY A 689 -15.63 -12.70 30.64
C GLY A 689 -14.45 -12.19 31.46
N VAL A 690 -14.31 -12.69 32.69
CA VAL A 690 -13.19 -12.37 33.60
C VAL A 690 -11.86 -12.76 32.96
N ARG A 691 -11.76 -13.96 32.37
CA ARG A 691 -10.56 -14.44 31.66
C ARG A 691 -10.10 -13.46 30.58
N ASN A 692 -11.01 -12.96 29.74
CA ASN A 692 -10.66 -12.02 28.68
C ASN A 692 -10.18 -10.68 29.24
N VAL A 693 -10.80 -10.18 30.32
CA VAL A 693 -10.34 -8.96 31.00
C VAL A 693 -8.92 -9.17 31.57
N VAL A 694 -8.70 -10.26 32.29
CA VAL A 694 -7.38 -10.61 32.87
C VAL A 694 -6.32 -10.74 31.78
N GLN A 695 -6.63 -11.44 30.69
CA GLN A 695 -5.73 -11.58 29.53
C GLN A 695 -5.31 -10.22 28.97
N MET A 696 -6.26 -9.31 28.72
CA MET A 696 -5.96 -8.00 28.12
C MET A 696 -5.12 -7.13 29.07
N VAL A 697 -5.40 -7.17 30.38
CA VAL A 697 -4.63 -6.45 31.40
C VAL A 697 -3.23 -7.02 31.57
N LEU A 698 -3.06 -8.35 31.58
CA LEU A 698 -1.75 -9.01 31.65
C LEU A 698 -0.89 -8.75 30.41
N ALA A 699 -1.51 -8.75 29.22
CA ALA A 699 -0.84 -8.43 27.97
C ALA A 699 -0.25 -7.00 27.98
N ALA A 700 -1.01 -6.04 28.53
CA ALA A 700 -0.61 -4.64 28.65
C ALA A 700 0.33 -4.36 29.83
N LYS A 701 0.44 -5.28 30.81
CA LYS A 701 1.13 -5.08 32.10
C LYS A 701 0.50 -3.97 32.96
N GLY A 702 -0.82 -3.76 32.80
CA GLY A 702 -1.58 -2.66 33.42
C GLY A 702 -1.70 -2.71 34.95
N ALA A 703 -1.30 -3.83 35.58
CA ALA A 703 -1.25 -3.96 37.04
C ALA A 703 -0.01 -3.30 37.68
N THR A 704 0.95 -2.81 36.89
CA THR A 704 2.14 -2.13 37.42
C THR A 704 1.86 -0.63 37.60
N ARG A 705 2.16 -0.09 38.80
CA ARG A 705 1.96 1.34 39.19
C ARG A 705 2.68 2.37 38.29
N ASP A 706 3.45 1.91 37.31
CA ASP A 706 4.34 2.75 36.48
C ASP A 706 3.74 3.21 35.15
N THR A 707 2.57 2.70 34.73
CA THR A 707 1.86 3.12 33.51
C THR A 707 0.60 3.91 33.84
N LEU A 708 0.33 4.99 33.09
CA LEU A 708 -0.82 5.90 33.35
C LEU A 708 -2.15 5.44 32.70
N ILE A 709 -2.13 4.35 31.93
CA ILE A 709 -3.33 3.83 31.26
C ILE A 709 -4.24 3.17 32.29
N HIS A 710 -5.51 3.58 32.33
CA HIS A 710 -6.48 2.92 33.17
C HIS A 710 -6.85 1.55 32.58
N TRP A 711 -6.94 0.50 33.41
CA TRP A 711 -7.30 -0.86 32.96
C TRP A 711 -8.56 -0.93 32.07
N LYS A 712 -9.55 -0.04 32.27
CA LYS A 712 -10.78 0.02 31.46
C LYS A 712 -10.52 0.36 29.99
N GLU A 713 -9.52 1.20 29.71
CA GLU A 713 -9.16 1.60 28.34
C GLU A 713 -8.42 0.49 27.58
N GLN A 714 -7.93 -0.53 28.29
CA GLN A 714 -7.24 -1.69 27.72
C GLN A 714 -8.22 -2.81 27.32
N VAL A 715 -9.45 -2.77 27.82
CA VAL A 715 -10.46 -3.81 27.57
C VAL A 715 -11.31 -3.44 26.37
N SER A 716 -11.19 -4.21 25.29
CA SER A 716 -12.07 -4.03 24.12
C SER A 716 -13.36 -4.84 24.29
N ILE A 717 -14.47 -4.14 24.49
CA ILE A 717 -15.80 -4.75 24.68
C ILE A 717 -16.21 -5.62 23.48
N SER A 718 -15.85 -5.23 22.26
CA SER A 718 -16.16 -6.03 21.06
C SER A 718 -15.46 -7.39 21.05
N ARG A 719 -14.16 -7.47 21.42
CA ARG A 719 -13.45 -8.76 21.50
C ARG A 719 -14.02 -9.64 22.62
N LEU A 720 -14.46 -9.03 23.72
CA LEU A 720 -15.13 -9.72 24.83
C LEU A 720 -16.43 -10.36 24.33
N CYS A 721 -17.32 -9.58 23.69
CA CYS A 721 -18.58 -10.09 23.14
C CYS A 721 -18.37 -11.18 22.09
N ASP A 722 -17.36 -11.05 21.22
CA ASP A 722 -16.99 -12.12 20.27
C ASP A 722 -16.59 -13.40 21.00
N SER A 723 -15.80 -13.30 22.08
CA SER A 723 -15.38 -14.47 22.86
C SER A 723 -16.54 -15.15 23.56
N LEU A 724 -17.49 -14.37 24.09
CA LEU A 724 -18.69 -14.89 24.74
C LEU A 724 -19.58 -15.63 23.74
N MET A 725 -19.76 -15.08 22.53
CA MET A 725 -20.50 -15.73 21.45
C MET A 725 -19.91 -17.10 21.10
N TYR A 726 -18.61 -17.18 20.81
CA TYR A 726 -17.96 -18.45 20.47
C TYR A 726 -17.94 -19.45 21.61
N THR A 727 -17.89 -18.98 22.86
CA THR A 727 -17.97 -19.86 24.02
C THR A 727 -19.37 -20.43 24.17
N GLY A 728 -20.41 -19.62 23.98
CA GLY A 728 -21.78 -20.10 24.01
C GLY A 728 -22.07 -21.16 22.93
N ILE A 729 -21.60 -20.91 21.69
CA ILE A 729 -21.71 -21.87 20.59
C ILE A 729 -20.93 -23.17 20.88
N SER A 730 -19.79 -23.08 21.59
CA SER A 730 -19.03 -24.29 21.93
C SER A 730 -19.76 -25.24 22.88
N VAL A 731 -20.60 -24.70 23.79
CA VAL A 731 -21.36 -25.54 24.73
C VAL A 731 -22.37 -26.38 23.94
N LEU A 732 -23.13 -25.76 23.04
CA LEU A 732 -24.06 -26.49 22.18
C LEU A 732 -23.34 -27.55 21.32
N LEU A 733 -22.22 -27.17 20.71
CA LEU A 733 -21.46 -28.08 19.84
C LEU A 733 -20.92 -29.29 20.61
N LEU A 734 -20.31 -29.07 21.78
CA LEU A 734 -19.62 -30.13 22.51
C LEU A 734 -20.60 -30.99 23.32
N GLU A 735 -21.51 -30.37 24.07
CA GLU A 735 -22.39 -31.09 25.00
C GLU A 735 -23.60 -31.71 24.30
N VAL A 736 -24.22 -31.02 23.33
CA VAL A 736 -25.43 -31.53 22.68
C VAL A 736 -25.08 -32.29 21.41
N MET A 737 -24.35 -31.66 20.48
CA MET A 737 -24.12 -32.29 19.17
C MET A 737 -23.12 -33.45 19.22
N VAL A 738 -22.02 -33.31 19.96
CA VAL A 738 -20.96 -34.33 20.00
C VAL A 738 -21.22 -35.35 21.10
N ARG A 739 -21.41 -34.91 22.35
CA ARG A 739 -21.58 -35.84 23.48
C ARG A 739 -22.90 -36.61 23.41
N VAL A 740 -24.04 -35.90 23.28
CA VAL A 740 -25.36 -36.56 23.26
C VAL A 740 -25.67 -37.17 21.90
N TRP A 741 -25.77 -36.37 20.83
CA TRP A 741 -26.26 -36.88 19.54
C TRP A 741 -25.27 -37.84 18.85
N LEU A 742 -23.97 -37.50 18.81
CA LEU A 742 -22.99 -38.31 18.08
C LEU A 742 -22.50 -39.53 18.89
N LEU A 743 -22.04 -39.32 20.13
CA LEU A 743 -21.40 -40.37 20.93
C LEU A 743 -22.42 -41.25 21.64
N GLN A 744 -23.35 -40.66 22.39
CA GLN A 744 -24.34 -41.41 23.18
C GLN A 744 -25.45 -42.02 22.32
N GLU A 745 -26.15 -41.22 21.50
CA GLU A 745 -27.25 -41.69 20.66
C GLU A 745 -26.79 -42.36 19.37
N GLY A 746 -25.74 -41.83 18.72
CA GLY A 746 -25.26 -42.35 17.45
C GLY A 746 -24.34 -43.57 17.55
N LEU A 747 -23.42 -43.58 18.52
CA LEU A 747 -22.38 -44.62 18.66
C LEU A 747 -22.56 -45.50 19.90
N GLY A 748 -23.55 -45.23 20.76
CA GLY A 748 -23.79 -45.98 21.99
C GLY A 748 -22.69 -45.84 23.05
N VAL A 749 -21.79 -44.87 22.90
CA VAL A 749 -20.67 -44.62 23.82
C VAL A 749 -21.10 -43.58 24.84
N THR A 750 -21.39 -44.04 26.05
CA THR A 750 -21.76 -43.17 27.19
C THR A 750 -20.54 -42.78 28.03
N VAL A 751 -20.68 -41.71 28.80
CA VAL A 751 -19.65 -41.26 29.77
C VAL A 751 -19.40 -42.36 30.81
N ASP A 752 -20.44 -43.10 31.20
CA ASP A 752 -20.34 -44.19 32.18
C ASP A 752 -19.66 -45.45 31.61
N GLY A 753 -19.80 -45.71 30.31
CA GLY A 753 -19.24 -46.90 29.66
C GLY A 753 -17.77 -46.77 29.27
N ASN A 754 -17.37 -45.63 28.67
CA ASN A 754 -16.00 -45.40 28.20
C ASN A 754 -15.59 -43.93 28.36
N PRO A 755 -15.33 -43.46 29.59
CA PRO A 755 -15.08 -42.04 29.86
C PRO A 755 -13.85 -41.50 29.12
N THR A 756 -12.77 -42.29 29.04
CA THR A 756 -11.52 -41.88 28.38
C THR A 756 -11.72 -41.59 26.90
N LEU A 757 -12.53 -42.39 26.19
CA LEU A 757 -12.80 -42.21 24.77
C LEU A 757 -13.66 -40.97 24.52
N VAL A 758 -14.73 -40.78 25.31
CA VAL A 758 -15.61 -39.61 25.22
C VAL A 758 -14.83 -38.31 25.45
N PHE A 759 -14.04 -38.23 26.52
CA PHE A 759 -13.23 -37.04 26.82
C PHE A 759 -12.14 -36.78 25.77
N THR A 760 -11.56 -37.82 25.18
CA THR A 760 -10.56 -37.67 24.11
C THR A 760 -11.19 -37.05 22.86
N VAL A 761 -12.34 -37.56 22.42
CA VAL A 761 -13.07 -37.03 21.26
C VAL A 761 -13.51 -35.59 21.49
N LEU A 762 -14.09 -35.29 22.67
CA LEU A 762 -14.51 -33.92 23.02
C LEU A 762 -13.33 -32.95 23.03
N ASN A 763 -12.18 -33.35 23.57
CA ASN A 763 -10.98 -32.50 23.59
C ASN A 763 -10.41 -32.25 22.19
N ILE A 764 -10.43 -33.26 21.30
CA ILE A 764 -9.98 -33.10 19.91
C ILE A 764 -10.91 -32.12 19.17
N VAL A 765 -12.23 -32.31 19.26
CA VAL A 765 -13.22 -31.43 18.61
C VAL A 765 -13.13 -30.01 19.16
N ASN A 766 -13.03 -29.86 20.49
CA ASN A 766 -12.86 -28.55 21.13
C ASN A 766 -11.56 -27.87 20.69
N GLY A 767 -10.44 -28.62 20.62
CA GLY A 767 -9.16 -28.11 20.13
C GLY A 767 -9.25 -27.58 18.70
N PHE A 768 -9.85 -28.35 17.78
CA PHE A 768 -10.09 -27.92 16.40
C PHE A 768 -11.04 -26.73 16.30
N TYR A 769 -12.12 -26.71 17.10
CA TYR A 769 -13.05 -25.60 17.16
C TYR A 769 -12.37 -24.30 17.63
N ILE A 770 -11.55 -24.39 18.69
CA ILE A 770 -10.79 -23.26 19.22
C ILE A 770 -9.78 -22.76 18.20
N PHE A 771 -9.03 -23.66 17.57
CA PHE A 771 -8.09 -23.33 16.52
C PHE A 771 -8.80 -22.63 15.33
N ALA A 772 -9.91 -23.19 14.86
CA ALA A 772 -10.66 -22.68 13.72
C ALA A 772 -11.22 -21.28 13.98
N HIS A 773 -11.86 -21.04 15.12
CA HIS A 773 -12.45 -19.73 15.39
C HIS A 773 -11.39 -18.67 15.79
N ASN A 774 -10.25 -19.06 16.37
CA ASN A 774 -9.15 -18.13 16.60
C ASN A 774 -8.47 -17.68 15.29
N LEU A 775 -8.29 -18.61 14.35
CA LEU A 775 -7.89 -18.28 12.98
C LEU A 775 -8.98 -17.45 12.27
N TYR A 776 -10.26 -17.69 12.60
CA TYR A 776 -11.39 -16.90 12.09
C TYR A 776 -11.35 -15.45 12.61
N ARG A 777 -11.01 -15.24 13.88
CA ARG A 777 -10.92 -13.91 14.49
C ARG A 777 -9.63 -13.16 14.09
N GLY A 778 -8.62 -13.88 13.61
CA GLY A 778 -7.36 -13.29 13.14
C GLY A 778 -6.32 -13.12 14.24
N PHE A 779 -6.37 -13.95 15.29
CA PHE A 779 -5.32 -14.01 16.32
C PHE A 779 -3.96 -14.42 15.72
N PRO A 780 -2.84 -14.09 16.39
CA PRO A 780 -1.52 -14.59 16.03
C PRO A 780 -1.52 -16.12 15.87
N LYS A 781 -0.81 -16.64 14.87
CA LYS A 781 -0.78 -18.09 14.59
C LYS A 781 -0.23 -18.88 15.78
N GLU A 782 0.71 -18.28 16.50
CA GLU A 782 1.33 -18.81 17.70
C GLU A 782 0.29 -19.03 18.80
N ALA A 783 -0.64 -18.08 18.99
CA ALA A 783 -1.73 -18.23 19.95
C ALA A 783 -2.73 -19.31 19.53
N ALA A 784 -3.07 -19.38 18.23
CA ALA A 784 -3.97 -20.41 17.72
C ALA A 784 -3.39 -21.82 17.91
N ILE A 785 -2.09 -22.02 17.64
CA ILE A 785 -1.40 -23.29 17.85
C ILE A 785 -1.31 -23.62 19.34
N GLY A 786 -0.94 -22.66 20.19
CA GLY A 786 -0.90 -22.87 21.64
C GLY A 786 -2.26 -23.28 22.20
N ASN A 787 -3.33 -22.65 21.72
CA ASN A 787 -4.69 -22.97 22.12
C ASN A 787 -5.19 -24.36 21.65
N LEU A 788 -4.57 -24.97 20.64
CA LEU A 788 -4.86 -26.36 20.24
C LEU A 788 -4.47 -27.36 21.33
N PHE A 789 -3.39 -27.09 22.06
CA PHE A 789 -2.87 -27.93 23.15
C PHE A 789 -3.40 -27.53 24.53
N ARG A 790 -4.33 -26.56 24.59
CA ARG A 790 -4.88 -26.01 25.81
C ARG A 790 -5.47 -27.08 26.73
N SER A 791 -6.22 -28.03 26.18
CA SER A 791 -6.83 -29.11 26.97
C SER A 791 -5.80 -29.99 27.69
N ALA A 792 -4.69 -30.32 27.03
CA ALA A 792 -3.63 -31.13 27.65
C ALA A 792 -2.90 -30.37 28.77
N LEU A 793 -2.68 -29.06 28.59
CA LEU A 793 -2.05 -28.20 29.60
C LEU A 793 -2.98 -27.85 30.77
N ALA A 794 -4.30 -27.98 30.59
CA ALA A 794 -5.28 -27.69 31.63
C ALA A 794 -5.36 -28.78 32.71
N ILE A 795 -5.07 -30.04 32.37
CA ILE A 795 -5.14 -31.21 33.28
C ILE A 795 -4.34 -30.99 34.58
N PRO A 796 -3.03 -30.65 34.54
CA PRO A 796 -2.28 -30.44 35.79
C PRO A 796 -2.79 -29.23 36.59
N VAL A 797 -3.36 -28.23 35.92
CA VAL A 797 -3.91 -27.03 36.58
C VAL A 797 -5.24 -27.35 37.25
N SER A 798 -6.10 -28.15 36.62
CA SER A 798 -7.37 -28.58 37.23
C SER A 798 -7.12 -29.45 38.45
N SER A 799 -6.19 -30.41 38.37
CA SER A 799 -5.82 -31.24 39.53
C SER A 799 -5.29 -30.40 40.69
N PHE A 800 -4.53 -29.33 40.41
CA PHE A 800 -4.06 -28.41 41.45
C PHE A 800 -5.21 -27.59 42.06
N TYR A 801 -6.15 -27.10 41.26
CA TYR A 801 -7.32 -26.37 41.77
C TYR A 801 -8.25 -27.26 42.59
N ASP A 802 -8.50 -28.50 42.14
CA ASP A 802 -9.29 -29.49 42.88
C ASP A 802 -8.64 -29.78 44.24
N PHE A 803 -7.31 -29.99 44.27
CA PHE A 803 -6.56 -30.17 45.52
C PHE A 803 -6.66 -28.93 46.45
N ALA A 804 -6.46 -27.73 45.92
CA ALA A 804 -6.53 -26.51 46.71
C ALA A 804 -7.94 -26.22 47.28
N LEU A 805 -8.99 -26.56 46.52
CA LEU A 805 -10.38 -26.44 46.97
C LEU A 805 -10.72 -27.49 48.02
N PHE A 806 -10.23 -28.72 47.87
CA PHE A 806 -10.40 -29.79 48.85
C PHE A 806 -9.79 -29.40 50.22
N GLU A 807 -8.53 -28.96 50.23
CA GLU A 807 -7.85 -28.47 51.44
C GLU A 807 -8.52 -27.22 52.03
N GLY A 808 -8.98 -26.30 51.17
CA GLY A 808 -9.70 -25.10 51.59
C GLY A 808 -11.03 -25.41 52.27
N LEU A 809 -11.83 -26.33 51.73
CA LEU A 809 -13.11 -26.74 52.31
C LEU A 809 -12.94 -27.48 53.64
N LEU A 810 -11.89 -28.31 53.75
CA LEU A 810 -11.49 -28.92 55.02
C LEU A 810 -11.13 -27.87 56.08
N SER A 811 -10.38 -26.83 55.69
CA SER A 811 -9.97 -25.75 56.59
C SER A 811 -11.13 -24.88 57.10
N VAL A 812 -12.24 -24.82 56.36
CA VAL A 812 -13.47 -24.09 56.75
C VAL A 812 -14.43 -24.98 57.58
N GLY A 813 -14.07 -26.24 57.82
CA GLY A 813 -14.82 -27.16 58.67
C GLY A 813 -15.95 -27.92 57.96
N VAL A 814 -15.87 -28.09 56.63
CA VAL A 814 -16.84 -28.91 55.88
C VAL A 814 -16.44 -30.39 56.01
N GLU A 815 -17.27 -31.17 56.70
CA GLU A 815 -17.00 -32.59 57.02
C GLU A 815 -16.96 -33.51 55.78
N ASN A 816 -17.61 -33.13 54.69
CA ASN A 816 -17.56 -33.88 53.43
C ASN A 816 -17.41 -32.96 52.19
N PRO A 817 -16.16 -32.60 51.83
CA PRO A 817 -15.88 -31.75 50.67
C PRO A 817 -16.30 -32.36 49.32
N GLU A 818 -16.38 -33.69 49.22
CA GLU A 818 -16.63 -34.40 47.96
C GLU A 818 -18.02 -34.10 47.37
N ILE A 819 -19.01 -33.85 48.23
CA ILE A 819 -20.38 -33.50 47.85
C ILE A 819 -20.41 -32.22 47.00
N TYR A 820 -19.51 -31.27 47.26
CA TYR A 820 -19.41 -30.02 46.52
C TYR A 820 -18.39 -30.08 45.38
N LEU A 821 -17.33 -30.89 45.52
CA LEU A 821 -16.27 -31.00 44.51
C LEU A 821 -16.70 -31.75 43.26
N VAL A 822 -17.45 -32.86 43.38
CA VAL A 822 -17.86 -33.68 42.22
C VAL A 822 -18.75 -32.89 41.24
N PRO A 823 -19.80 -32.15 41.67
CA PRO A 823 -20.58 -31.30 40.77
C PRO A 823 -19.82 -30.06 40.29
N SER A 824 -18.83 -29.60 41.06
CA SER A 824 -18.03 -28.42 40.74
C SER A 824 -16.83 -28.72 39.82
N ALA A 825 -16.49 -29.99 39.61
CA ALA A 825 -15.35 -30.41 38.78
C ALA A 825 -15.41 -29.85 37.35
N ALA A 826 -16.61 -29.74 36.76
CA ALA A 826 -16.81 -29.11 35.46
C ALA A 826 -16.44 -27.61 35.47
N VAL A 827 -16.80 -26.90 36.54
CA VAL A 827 -16.49 -25.48 36.75
C VAL A 827 -14.99 -25.29 36.99
N VAL A 828 -14.37 -26.15 37.81
CA VAL A 828 -12.93 -26.11 38.11
C VAL A 828 -12.10 -26.42 36.86
N SER A 829 -12.47 -27.44 36.10
CA SER A 829 -11.83 -27.79 34.82
C SER A 829 -11.94 -26.65 33.80
N LYS A 830 -13.12 -26.00 33.70
CA LYS A 830 -13.30 -24.82 32.85
C LYS A 830 -12.42 -23.64 33.31
N MET A 831 -12.34 -23.37 34.60
CA MET A 831 -11.52 -22.30 35.17
C MET A 831 -10.02 -22.54 34.95
N ALA A 832 -9.55 -23.78 35.15
CA ALA A 832 -8.17 -24.19 34.88
C ALA A 832 -7.81 -24.01 33.41
N SER A 833 -8.68 -24.48 32.52
CA SER A 833 -8.53 -24.33 31.08
C SER A 833 -8.47 -22.86 30.64
N ASP A 834 -9.34 -22.00 31.18
CA ASP A 834 -9.36 -20.57 30.89
C ASP A 834 -8.14 -19.83 31.46
N THR A 835 -7.57 -20.29 32.59
CA THR A 835 -6.32 -19.78 33.15
C THR A 835 -5.15 -20.03 32.20
N VAL A 836 -5.00 -21.27 31.71
CA VAL A 836 -3.98 -21.64 30.71
C VAL A 836 -4.15 -20.78 29.45
N ALA A 837 -5.40 -20.59 29.01
CA ALA A 837 -5.67 -19.77 27.83
C ALA A 837 -5.37 -18.28 28.05
N ALA A 838 -5.57 -17.74 29.25
CA ALA A 838 -5.19 -16.38 29.60
C ALA A 838 -3.66 -16.19 29.52
N LEU A 839 -2.89 -17.20 29.93
CA LEU A 839 -1.44 -17.19 29.85
C LEU A 839 -0.93 -17.28 28.41
N ILE A 840 -1.46 -18.21 27.60
CA ILE A 840 -1.05 -18.41 26.21
C ILE A 840 -1.35 -17.15 25.38
N GLU A 841 -2.61 -16.68 25.42
CA GLU A 841 -3.00 -15.51 24.63
C GLU A 841 -2.41 -14.21 25.21
N GLY A 842 -2.32 -14.08 26.54
CA GLY A 842 -1.71 -12.92 27.18
C GLY A 842 -0.23 -12.79 26.86
N TYR A 843 0.51 -13.91 26.77
CA TYR A 843 1.89 -13.93 26.31
C TYR A 843 1.99 -13.54 24.84
N ALA A 844 1.15 -14.10 23.97
CA ALA A 844 1.14 -13.78 22.54
C ALA A 844 0.85 -12.29 22.29
N ASP A 845 -0.20 -11.74 22.91
CA ASP A 845 -0.56 -10.32 22.81
C ASP A 845 0.56 -9.41 23.40
N SER A 846 1.20 -9.83 24.50
CA SER A 846 2.36 -9.14 25.07
C SER A 846 3.56 -9.10 24.10
N GLN A 847 3.85 -10.18 23.38
CA GLN A 847 4.92 -10.22 22.38
C GLN A 847 4.62 -9.32 21.19
N VAL A 848 3.36 -9.23 20.76
CA VAL A 848 2.92 -8.31 19.70
C VAL A 848 3.15 -6.86 20.14
N ASN A 849 2.75 -6.50 21.36
CA ASN A 849 2.99 -5.17 21.93
C ASN A 849 4.49 -4.85 22.02
N LEU A 850 5.32 -5.76 22.54
CA LEU A 850 6.77 -5.57 22.61
C LEU A 850 7.40 -5.35 21.24
N ARG A 851 6.97 -6.10 20.21
CA ARG A 851 7.47 -5.94 18.85
C ARG A 851 7.13 -4.56 18.28
N MET A 852 5.91 -4.09 18.49
CA MET A 852 5.48 -2.74 18.08
C MET A 852 6.31 -1.66 18.75
N ARG A 853 6.47 -1.73 20.07
CA ARG A 853 7.25 -0.71 20.80
C ARG A 853 8.72 -0.70 20.45
N ARG A 854 9.33 -1.84 20.13
CA ARG A 854 10.70 -1.87 19.58
C ARG A 854 10.80 -1.10 18.27
N TRP A 855 9.78 -1.18 17.40
CA TRP A 855 9.76 -0.41 16.16
C TRP A 855 9.60 1.08 16.41
N ASP A 856 8.65 1.48 17.27
CA ASP A 856 8.41 2.89 17.62
C ASP A 856 9.67 3.56 18.20
N TYR A 857 10.31 2.89 19.17
CA TYR A 857 11.54 3.39 19.78
C TYR A 857 12.70 3.42 18.79
N LYS A 858 12.87 2.38 17.97
CA LYS A 858 13.94 2.35 16.96
C LYS A 858 13.80 3.50 15.96
N GLY A 859 12.58 3.77 15.48
CA GLY A 859 12.31 4.89 14.58
C GLY A 859 12.67 6.23 15.20
N LYS A 860 12.18 6.49 16.42
CA LYS A 860 12.45 7.78 17.10
C LYS A 860 13.88 7.97 17.54
N VAL A 861 14.55 6.93 18.02
CA VAL A 861 15.96 7.02 18.39
C VAL A 861 16.84 7.26 17.16
N ASN A 862 16.57 6.60 16.03
CA ASN A 862 17.27 6.91 14.78
C ASN A 862 17.08 8.37 14.36
N ASN A 863 15.86 8.92 14.52
CA ASN A 863 15.61 10.33 14.24
C ASN A 863 16.40 11.26 15.19
N VAL A 864 16.51 10.91 16.48
CA VAL A 864 17.33 11.67 17.44
C VAL A 864 18.80 11.66 17.02
N PHE A 865 19.35 10.50 16.64
CA PHE A 865 20.74 10.42 16.16
C PHE A 865 20.95 11.18 14.85
N ALA A 866 20.01 11.11 13.90
CA ALA A 866 20.09 11.90 12.67
C ALA A 866 20.05 13.42 12.93
N CYS A 867 19.20 13.87 13.87
CA CYS A 867 19.17 15.27 14.31
C CYS A 867 20.49 15.65 15.01
N TYR A 868 21.04 14.75 15.82
CA TYR A 868 22.33 14.94 16.48
C TYR A 868 23.46 15.11 15.47
N THR A 869 23.55 14.24 14.45
CA THR A 869 24.55 14.39 13.38
C THR A 869 24.42 15.72 12.67
N ARG A 870 23.20 16.17 12.35
CA ARG A 870 22.99 17.49 11.72
C ARG A 870 23.38 18.65 12.64
N LEU A 871 23.16 18.51 13.95
CA LEU A 871 23.53 19.50 14.94
C LEU A 871 25.06 19.62 15.07
N GLU A 872 25.76 18.49 15.16
CA GLU A 872 27.23 18.43 15.18
C GLU A 872 27.86 19.00 13.90
N LEU A 873 27.26 18.73 12.74
CA LEU A 873 27.70 19.33 11.47
C LEU A 873 27.53 20.86 11.43
N LEU A 874 26.56 21.42 12.16
CA LEU A 874 26.35 22.87 12.26
C LEU A 874 27.25 23.52 13.32
N PHE A 875 27.61 22.79 14.37
CA PHE A 875 28.40 23.28 15.50
C PHE A 875 29.57 22.33 15.85
N PRO A 876 30.55 22.15 14.95
CA PRO A 876 31.59 21.13 15.12
C PRO A 876 32.58 21.40 16.27
N GLN A 877 32.62 22.62 16.80
CA GLN A 877 33.56 23.03 17.86
C GLN A 877 32.92 23.13 19.25
N GLU A 878 31.60 22.94 19.37
CA GLU A 878 30.86 23.13 20.63
C GLU A 878 30.10 21.85 21.02
N ASP A 879 29.93 21.62 22.34
CA ASP A 879 29.00 20.62 22.86
C ASP A 879 27.55 21.08 22.65
N ALA A 880 27.06 20.97 21.41
CA ALA A 880 25.81 21.57 20.96
C ALA A 880 24.57 21.05 21.72
N LEU A 881 24.60 19.80 22.20
CA LEU A 881 23.52 19.22 23.03
C LEU A 881 23.39 19.88 24.40
N ILE A 882 24.51 20.31 25.00
CA ILE A 882 24.49 20.98 26.31
C ILE A 882 23.94 22.40 26.13
N ASN A 883 24.35 23.08 25.05
CA ASN A 883 23.83 24.39 24.69
C ASN A 883 22.32 24.35 24.41
N LEU A 884 21.84 23.30 23.73
CA LEU A 884 20.42 23.10 23.44
C LEU A 884 19.54 22.93 24.71
N ALA A 885 20.10 22.39 25.79
CA ALA A 885 19.40 22.17 27.05
C ALA A 885 19.31 23.43 27.95
N ARG A 886 20.09 24.48 27.65
CA ARG A 886 20.07 25.75 28.41
C ARG A 886 18.81 26.56 28.09
N PRO A 887 18.34 27.42 29.03
CA PRO A 887 17.26 28.37 28.76
C PRO A 887 17.63 29.28 27.58
N GLY A 888 16.75 29.40 26.57
CA GLY A 888 17.03 30.14 25.33
C GLY A 888 17.65 29.28 24.21
N GLY A 889 17.93 28.01 24.46
CA GLY A 889 18.37 27.03 23.46
C GLY A 889 19.63 27.44 22.71
N LEU A 890 19.58 27.43 21.37
CA LEU A 890 20.71 27.84 20.52
C LEU A 890 20.85 29.37 20.41
N GLY A 891 19.95 30.17 21.00
CA GLY A 891 20.02 31.62 20.98
C GLY A 891 19.97 32.24 19.56
N GLY A 892 19.31 31.57 18.60
CA GLY A 892 19.26 31.99 17.20
C GLY A 892 20.53 31.67 16.38
N ARG A 893 21.57 31.10 16.99
CA ARG A 893 22.76 30.60 16.27
C ARG A 893 22.33 29.49 15.31
N GLY A 894 22.78 29.56 14.06
CA GLY A 894 22.36 28.63 13.00
C GLY A 894 21.05 28.99 12.27
N GLY A 895 20.48 30.18 12.51
CA GLY A 895 19.39 30.75 11.70
C GLY A 895 18.10 29.92 11.71
N ALA A 896 17.49 29.72 10.53
CA ALA A 896 16.28 28.91 10.40
C ALA A 896 16.50 27.42 10.67
N ARG A 897 17.67 26.88 10.28
CA ARG A 897 18.02 25.45 10.46
C ARG A 897 18.23 25.09 11.93
N GLY A 898 18.83 25.97 12.72
CA GLY A 898 18.98 25.79 14.17
C GLY A 898 17.63 25.68 14.88
N ARG A 899 16.70 26.59 14.56
CA ARG A 899 15.32 26.58 15.12
C ARG A 899 14.53 25.33 14.72
N GLU A 900 14.69 24.85 13.49
CA GLU A 900 14.08 23.61 13.03
C GLU A 900 14.59 22.39 13.81
N LEU A 901 15.91 22.29 14.02
CA LEU A 901 16.52 21.20 14.81
C LEU A 901 16.07 21.24 16.28
N GLU A 902 16.02 22.42 16.87
CA GLU A 902 15.54 22.62 18.23
C GLU A 902 14.10 22.14 18.42
N ARG A 903 13.21 22.53 17.50
CA ARG A 903 11.84 22.02 17.46
C ARG A 903 11.79 20.50 17.29
N ALA A 904 12.63 19.93 16.41
CA ALA A 904 12.71 18.48 16.20
C ALA A 904 13.16 17.72 17.45
N PHE A 905 14.14 18.24 18.22
CA PHE A 905 14.56 17.64 19.49
C PHE A 905 13.47 17.66 20.55
N ILE A 906 12.75 18.78 20.70
CA ILE A 906 11.61 18.86 21.62
C ILE A 906 10.54 17.84 21.25
N ILE A 907 10.16 17.76 19.96
CA ILE A 907 9.15 16.81 19.46
C ILE A 907 9.56 15.37 19.74
N ASN A 908 10.81 15.00 19.43
CA ASN A 908 11.31 13.65 19.68
C ASN A 908 11.33 13.32 21.18
N ALA A 909 11.67 14.29 22.04
CA ALA A 909 11.69 14.09 23.48
C ALA A 909 10.27 13.93 24.08
N LEU A 910 9.32 14.74 23.61
CA LEU A 910 7.91 14.62 24.00
C LEU A 910 7.31 13.26 23.61
N ASP A 911 7.61 12.76 22.41
CA ASP A 911 7.15 11.44 21.96
C ASP A 911 7.78 10.30 22.77
N LEU A 912 9.09 10.36 23.04
CA LEU A 912 9.77 9.35 23.87
C LEU A 912 9.25 9.34 25.31
N MET A 913 8.94 10.51 25.87
CA MET A 913 8.28 10.63 27.18
C MET A 913 6.87 10.04 27.15
N TYR A 914 6.09 10.30 26.09
CA TYR A 914 4.76 9.72 25.93
C TYR A 914 4.81 8.19 25.86
N PHE A 915 5.69 7.63 25.03
CA PHE A 915 5.87 6.18 24.94
C PHE A 915 6.14 5.55 26.31
N TRP A 916 6.98 6.17 27.13
CA TRP A 916 7.38 5.63 28.42
C TRP A 916 6.22 5.42 29.41
N PHE A 917 5.20 6.29 29.39
CA PHE A 917 4.09 6.26 30.34
C PHE A 917 2.78 5.68 29.79
N TYR A 918 2.46 5.94 28.52
CA TYR A 918 1.16 5.61 27.92
C TYR A 918 1.18 4.41 26.99
N GLN A 919 2.34 3.91 26.57
CA GLN A 919 2.38 2.76 25.66
C GLN A 919 2.61 1.43 26.40
N PRO A 920 1.83 0.37 26.10
CA PRO A 920 1.93 -0.91 26.79
C PRO A 920 3.30 -1.56 26.51
N ARG A 921 3.94 -2.11 27.54
CA ARG A 921 5.27 -2.76 27.47
C ARG A 921 6.42 -1.87 26.97
N ALA A 922 6.22 -0.55 26.86
CA ALA A 922 7.20 0.36 26.30
C ALA A 922 8.50 0.43 27.13
N GLN A 923 8.40 0.44 28.46
CA GLN A 923 9.57 0.46 29.34
C GLN A 923 10.46 -0.78 29.17
N ASP A 924 9.85 -1.96 29.00
CA ASP A 924 10.59 -3.22 28.80
C ASP A 924 11.31 -3.21 27.44
N ALA A 925 10.65 -2.72 26.39
CA ALA A 925 11.26 -2.55 25.07
C ALA A 925 12.42 -1.55 25.09
N PHE A 926 12.25 -0.40 25.74
CA PHE A 926 13.30 0.61 25.86
C PHE A 926 14.50 0.11 26.64
N ARG A 927 14.29 -0.59 27.78
CA ARG A 927 15.37 -1.22 28.56
C ARG A 927 16.19 -2.20 27.73
N GLN A 928 15.53 -3.03 26.92
CA GLN A 928 16.22 -3.98 26.04
C GLN A 928 17.03 -3.28 24.96
N MET A 929 16.49 -2.21 24.38
CA MET A 929 17.18 -1.41 23.37
C MET A 929 18.42 -0.70 23.94
N VAL A 930 18.29 -0.03 25.09
CA VAL A 930 19.40 0.69 25.74
C VAL A 930 20.52 -0.26 26.15
N ARG A 931 20.20 -1.48 26.62
CA ARG A 931 21.21 -2.51 26.95
C ARG A 931 22.10 -2.90 25.76
N GLY A 932 21.57 -2.82 24.53
CA GLY A 932 22.32 -3.10 23.32
C GLY A 932 23.11 -1.92 22.75
N MET A 933 22.92 -0.70 23.28
CA MET A 933 23.60 0.50 22.78
C MET A 933 24.99 0.67 23.39
N PRO A 934 25.99 1.16 22.61
CA PRO A 934 27.26 1.66 23.11
C PRO A 934 27.09 2.76 24.17
N GLU A 935 28.09 2.95 25.02
CA GLU A 935 28.03 3.96 26.09
C GLU A 935 27.93 5.40 25.56
N ALA A 936 28.63 5.71 24.46
CA ALA A 936 28.55 7.01 23.79
C ALA A 936 27.12 7.32 23.35
N ASP A 937 26.46 6.37 22.69
CA ASP A 937 25.07 6.49 22.21
C ASP A 937 24.07 6.67 23.36
N ARG A 938 24.31 6.00 24.50
CA ARG A 938 23.48 6.17 25.71
C ARG A 938 23.61 7.58 26.28
N ASN A 939 24.82 8.14 26.28
CA ASN A 939 25.08 9.49 26.76
C ASN A 939 24.43 10.54 25.85
N VAL A 940 24.55 10.38 24.52
CA VAL A 940 23.88 11.23 23.53
C VAL A 940 22.37 11.20 23.74
N LEU A 941 21.78 10.01 23.88
CA LEU A 941 20.34 9.87 24.11
C LEU A 941 19.90 10.56 25.41
N ALA A 942 20.63 10.36 26.51
CA ALA A 942 20.31 10.99 27.79
C ALA A 942 20.43 12.52 27.73
N ARG A 943 21.48 13.06 27.09
CA ARG A 943 21.70 14.50 26.92
C ARG A 943 20.64 15.13 26.03
N ALA A 944 20.27 14.47 24.92
CA ALA A 944 19.23 14.95 24.02
C ALA A 944 17.86 15.11 24.71
N GLN A 945 17.56 14.30 25.73
CA GLN A 945 16.31 14.40 26.49
C GLN A 945 16.30 15.57 27.49
N LEU A 946 17.45 16.16 27.83
CA LEU A 946 17.52 17.30 28.75
C LEU A 946 16.77 18.52 28.23
N VAL A 947 16.49 18.61 26.93
CA VAL A 947 15.63 19.64 26.33
C VAL A 947 14.27 19.76 27.04
N LEU A 948 13.76 18.68 27.66
CA LEU A 948 12.52 18.69 28.46
C LEU A 948 12.58 19.56 29.74
N THR A 949 13.75 20.08 30.14
CA THR A 949 13.85 21.05 31.25
C THR A 949 13.32 22.44 30.86
N ARG A 950 13.15 22.70 29.57
CA ARG A 950 12.73 23.99 29.00
C ARG A 950 11.21 24.20 29.08
N GLU A 951 10.73 24.44 30.30
CA GLU A 951 9.30 24.54 30.58
C GLU A 951 8.61 25.65 29.79
N ARG A 952 9.13 26.88 29.82
CA ARG A 952 8.49 28.05 29.18
C ARG A 952 8.31 27.86 27.68
N GLU A 953 9.36 27.45 26.97
CA GLU A 953 9.33 27.32 25.51
C GLU A 953 8.50 26.13 25.05
N ILE A 954 8.53 25.01 25.76
CA ILE A 954 7.69 23.84 25.43
C ILE A 954 6.21 24.17 25.68
N SER A 955 5.89 24.83 26.79
CA SER A 955 4.53 25.27 27.09
C SER A 955 4.03 26.26 26.04
N GLN A 956 4.86 27.22 25.64
CA GLN A 956 4.52 28.20 24.60
C GLN A 956 4.31 27.51 23.25
N MET A 957 5.19 26.58 22.85
CA MET A 957 5.04 25.81 21.62
C MET A 957 3.77 24.94 21.58
N LEU A 958 3.34 24.39 22.72
CA LEU A 958 2.07 23.68 22.83
C LEU A 958 0.86 24.60 22.68
N VAL A 959 0.93 25.82 23.22
CA VAL A 959 -0.11 26.86 23.09
C VAL A 959 -0.17 27.41 21.67
N ASP A 960 0.99 27.60 21.03
CA ASP A 960 1.13 28.09 19.65
C ASP A 960 0.66 27.08 18.58
N GLY A 961 0.14 25.92 19.00
CA GLY A 961 -0.60 25.00 18.13
C GLY A 961 0.16 23.75 17.69
N LEU A 962 1.26 23.35 18.35
CA LEU A 962 1.98 22.10 18.02
C LEU A 962 1.06 20.86 17.93
N LEU A 963 0.04 20.80 18.79
CA LEU A 963 -0.94 19.71 18.88
C LEU A 963 -2.38 20.16 18.59
N GLY A 964 -2.55 21.31 17.94
CA GLY A 964 -3.85 21.90 17.63
C GLY A 964 -4.59 22.44 18.85
N ARG A 965 -5.93 22.58 18.73
CA ARG A 965 -6.78 23.30 19.70
C ARG A 965 -6.92 22.61 21.07
N ASN A 966 -6.72 21.29 21.16
CA ASN A 966 -6.89 20.53 22.41
C ASN A 966 -5.55 20.34 23.15
N PHE A 967 -4.79 21.41 23.37
CA PHE A 967 -3.45 21.38 23.97
C PHE A 967 -3.43 21.18 25.50
N SER A 968 -4.58 21.34 26.19
CA SER A 968 -4.67 21.29 27.65
C SER A 968 -4.20 19.97 28.28
N ARG A 969 -4.59 18.83 27.70
CA ARG A 969 -4.20 17.49 28.19
C ARG A 969 -2.70 17.21 28.00
N PRO A 970 -2.10 17.41 26.80
CA PRO A 970 -0.66 17.30 26.63
C PRO A 970 0.17 18.21 27.53
N LEU A 971 -0.29 19.45 27.73
CA LEU A 971 0.39 20.41 28.59
C LEU A 971 0.41 19.92 30.05
N ALA A 972 -0.74 19.51 30.59
CA ALA A 972 -0.82 18.95 31.94
C ALA A 972 0.09 17.71 32.12
N PHE A 973 0.12 16.82 31.12
CA PHE A 973 0.99 15.65 31.12
C PHE A 973 2.48 16.03 31.15
N PHE A 974 2.90 16.98 30.32
CA PHE A 974 4.29 17.45 30.29
C PHE A 974 4.71 18.07 31.62
N LEU A 975 3.85 18.93 32.20
CA LEU A 975 4.16 19.61 33.45
C LEU A 975 4.32 18.65 34.64
N ASP A 976 3.45 17.66 34.73
CA ASP A 976 3.44 16.69 35.83
C ASP A 976 4.57 15.65 35.72
N LYS A 977 4.81 15.08 34.53
CA LYS A 977 5.63 13.85 34.40
C LYS A 977 7.09 14.06 33.97
N ARG A 978 7.46 15.23 33.43
CA ARG A 978 8.82 15.47 32.89
C ARG A 978 9.95 15.18 33.90
N LYS A 979 9.81 15.65 35.15
CA LYS A 979 10.84 15.49 36.20
C LYS A 979 11.01 14.02 36.60
N GLN A 980 9.93 13.24 36.57
CA GLN A 980 9.95 11.81 36.86
C GLN A 980 10.59 11.03 35.72
N TYR A 981 10.29 11.39 34.48
CA TYR A 981 10.86 10.79 33.27
C TYR A 981 12.39 10.93 33.23
N LEU A 982 12.88 12.18 33.33
CA LEU A 982 14.33 12.47 33.28
C LEU A 982 15.11 11.71 34.36
N ARG A 983 14.61 11.69 35.61
CA ARG A 983 15.24 10.94 36.72
C ARG A 983 15.35 9.44 36.42
N ARG A 984 14.32 8.84 35.82
CA ARG A 984 14.31 7.40 35.47
C ARG A 984 15.24 7.12 34.29
N LEU A 985 15.26 7.99 33.28
CA LEU A 985 16.14 7.87 32.12
C LEU A 985 17.61 7.96 32.52
N THR A 986 17.99 8.96 33.33
CA THR A 986 19.38 9.10 33.80
C THR A 986 19.84 7.89 34.60
N ARG A 987 18.98 7.29 35.43
CA ARG A 987 19.30 6.04 36.14
C ARG A 987 19.51 4.86 35.19
N LEU A 988 18.78 4.81 34.08
CA LEU A 988 18.89 3.75 33.09
C LEU A 988 20.14 3.86 32.22
N CYS A 989 20.50 5.09 31.84
CA CYS A 989 21.63 5.38 30.95
C CYS A 989 22.96 5.50 31.70
N ARG A 990 22.97 5.57 33.04
CA ARG A 990 24.20 5.49 33.84
C ARG A 990 24.93 4.17 33.56
N PRO A 991 26.25 4.17 33.34
CA PRO A 991 27.01 2.93 33.27
C PRO A 991 26.78 2.16 34.56
N GLY A 992 26.42 0.88 34.43
CA GLY A 992 26.52 -0.02 35.57
C GLY A 992 27.97 0.03 36.03
N ARG A 993 28.21 0.27 37.32
CA ARG A 993 29.54 -0.01 37.91
C ARG A 993 29.98 -1.37 37.35
N MET A 994 31.19 -1.44 36.81
CA MET A 994 31.81 -2.73 36.52
C MET A 994 31.51 -3.64 37.70
N ARG A 995 30.82 -4.76 37.46
CA ARG A 995 30.88 -5.86 38.42
C ARG A 995 32.37 -6.17 38.51
N GLU A 996 32.96 -5.95 39.67
CA GLU A 996 34.29 -6.45 39.94
C GLU A 996 34.31 -7.93 39.53
N PRO A 997 35.31 -8.36 38.74
CA PRO A 997 35.44 -9.76 38.38
C PRO A 997 35.73 -10.54 39.66
N GLY A 998 34.69 -11.15 40.26
CA GLY A 998 34.88 -11.85 41.53
C GLY A 998 33.65 -12.41 42.26
N CYS A 999 32.41 -12.02 41.96
CA CYS A 999 31.24 -12.60 42.64
C CYS A 999 30.38 -13.46 41.71
N PHE A 1000 30.65 -14.77 41.75
CA PHE A 1000 29.64 -15.81 41.46
C PHE A 1000 28.78 -16.00 42.70
N GLN A 1001 27.47 -15.71 42.58
CA GLN A 1001 26.39 -16.42 43.28
C GLN A 1001 25.17 -16.44 42.37
#